data_AF-A0A376NV04-F1
#
_entry.id   AF-A0A376NV04-F1
#
_cell.length_a   1.000
_cell.length_b   1.000
_cell.length_c   1.000
_cell.angle_alpha   90.00
_cell.angle_beta   90.00
_cell.angle_gamma   90.00
#
_symmetry.space_group_name_H-M   'P 1'
#
loop_
_entity.id
_entity.type
_entity.pdbx_description
1 polymer ?
#
loop_
_entity_poly.entity_id
_entity_poly.type
_entity_poly.pdbx_seq_one_letter_code
_entity_poly.pdbx_strand_id
1 'polypeptide(L)'
;MINEIINLSLSNGATLDEGEQVVNLPNEFIEQFKTGQAKEIDTAICAKTDGCNESRWFSLTTRNVNDGQIQGVINKLWGVDTNYKSVSKFHVFHDSTNFYGSTGNARGQAVVNISNAAFPILMARNDKNYWLAFGEKRAWDKNELAYITEAPSLVEPENVTRDTATFNLPFISLGQVGEGKLMVIGNPHYNSILRCPNGYSWNGGVNKDGQCTLNSDPDDMKNFMENVLRYLSDDKWTPDAKASMTVGTNLDTVYFKRHGQVTGNSAAFDFHPDFAGISVEHLSSYGDLDPQEMPLLILNGFEYVTQVGNDPYAIPLRADTSKPKLTQQDVTDLIAYLNKGGSVLIMENVMSNLKEESASGFVRLLDAAGLSMALNKSVVNNDPQGYPNRVRQQRATGIWVYERYPAVDGALPYTIDSKTGEVKWKYQVENKPDDKPKLEVASWLEDVDGKQETRYAFIDEADHKTEDSLKAAKEKIFAAFPGLKECTNPAYHYEVNCLEYRPGTGVPVTGGMYVPQYTQLSLNADTAKAMVQAADLGTNIQRLYQHELYFRTNGRKGERLSSVDLERLYQNMSVWLWNDTSYRYEEGKNDELGFKTFTEFLNCYANDAYAGGTKCSADLKKALVDNNMIYGDGSSKAGMMNPSYPLNYMEKPLTRLMLGRSWWDLNIKVDVEKYPGAVSEEGQNVTETISLYSNPTKWFAGNMQSTGLWAPAQKEVTIKSNANVPVTVTVALADDLTGREKHEVALNRPPRVTKTYSLDASGTVKFKVPYGGLIYIKGNSSTNESASFTFTGVVKAPFYKDGAWKNDLNSPAPLGELESDAFVYTTPKKNLNASNYTGGLEQFANDLDTFASSMNDFYGRDETSGKHRMFTYKALTGHKHRFTNDVQISIGDAHSGYPVMNSSFSTNSTTLPTTPLNDWLIWHEVGHNAAETPLTVPGATEVANNVLALYMQDRYLGKMNRVADDITVAPEYLEESNNQAWARGGAGDRLLMYAQLKEWAEKNFDIKKWYPDGTPLPEFYSEREGMKGWNLFQLMHRKARGDDVGNSTFGGKNYCAESNGNAADTLMLCASWVAQTDLSEFFKKWNPGANAYQLPGASEMSFEGGVSQSAYNTLASLKLPKPEQGPETINKVTEHKMSVE
;
A
#
# COMPACT_ATOMS: atom_id res chain seq x y z
N MET A 1 0.78 21.63 28.68
CA MET A 1 0.07 22.22 29.83
C MET A 1 -1.36 22.67 29.52
N ILE A 2 -1.67 23.71 28.73
CA ILE A 2 -3.09 24.11 28.46
C ILE A 2 -3.88 22.99 27.74
N ASN A 3 -3.26 22.33 26.75
CA ASN A 3 -3.86 21.18 26.04
C ASN A 3 -4.02 19.91 26.90
N GLU A 4 -3.40 19.85 28.09
CA GLU A 4 -3.54 18.74 29.04
C GLU A 4 -4.61 19.02 30.12
N ILE A 5 -4.97 20.30 30.30
CA ILE A 5 -5.96 20.75 31.29
C ILE A 5 -7.36 20.83 30.67
N ILE A 6 -7.46 21.18 29.38
CA ILE A 6 -8.73 21.17 28.64
C ILE A 6 -8.89 19.79 28.00
N ASN A 7 -9.85 19.00 28.51
CA ASN A 7 -10.14 17.68 28.01
C ASN A 7 -11.00 17.78 26.72
N LEU A 8 -10.36 17.49 25.59
CA LEU A 8 -10.94 17.57 24.25
C LEU A 8 -11.72 16.31 23.84
N SER A 9 -11.73 15.26 24.66
CA SER A 9 -12.53 14.05 24.41
C SER A 9 -13.93 14.09 25.03
N LEU A 10 -14.27 15.16 25.77
CA LEU A 10 -15.57 15.34 26.39
C LEU A 10 -16.67 15.60 25.35
N SER A 11 -17.88 15.14 25.64
CA SER A 11 -19.06 15.31 24.80
C SER A 11 -19.40 16.79 24.59
N ASN A 12 -19.67 17.19 23.35
CA ASN A 12 -19.90 18.58 22.95
C ASN A 12 -21.38 18.99 22.95
N GLY A 13 -22.24 18.22 23.62
CA GLY A 13 -23.68 18.45 23.64
C GLY A 13 -24.39 18.08 22.35
N ALA A 14 -23.76 17.27 21.49
CA ALA A 14 -24.38 16.76 20.29
C ALA A 14 -25.64 15.95 20.62
N THR A 15 -26.64 16.14 19.78
CA THR A 15 -27.84 15.31 19.76
C THR A 15 -27.54 14.08 18.92
N LEU A 16 -27.51 12.90 19.56
CA LEU A 16 -27.40 11.63 18.88
C LEU A 16 -28.81 11.18 18.46
N ASP A 17 -28.94 10.83 17.19
CA ASP A 17 -30.17 10.30 16.61
C ASP A 17 -29.98 8.78 16.43
N GLU A 18 -30.43 8.00 17.43
CA GLU A 18 -30.38 6.54 17.44
C GLU A 18 -31.73 5.95 16.99
N GLY A 19 -32.20 6.36 15.80
CA GLY A 19 -33.47 5.88 15.25
C GLY A 19 -34.69 6.60 15.83
N GLU A 20 -35.52 5.93 16.65
CA GLU A 20 -36.78 6.51 17.17
C GLU A 20 -36.60 7.36 18.45
N GLN A 21 -35.38 7.47 18.99
CA GLN A 21 -35.08 8.31 20.15
C GLN A 21 -33.93 9.27 19.92
N VAL A 22 -34.21 10.53 20.25
CA VAL A 22 -33.26 11.63 20.28
C VAL A 22 -32.59 11.66 21.65
N VAL A 23 -31.31 11.28 21.72
CA VAL A 23 -30.52 11.34 22.97
C VAL A 23 -29.66 12.60 22.94
N ASN A 24 -29.95 13.54 23.83
CA ASN A 24 -29.12 14.72 24.02
C ASN A 24 -27.98 14.37 24.97
N LEU A 25 -26.74 14.36 24.45
CA LEU A 25 -25.57 14.24 25.32
C LEU A 25 -25.42 15.52 26.17
N PRO A 26 -25.00 15.40 27.43
CA PRO A 26 -24.59 16.57 28.19
C PRO A 26 -23.40 17.24 27.50
N ASN A 27 -23.34 18.57 27.51
CA ASN A 27 -22.23 19.32 26.93
C ASN A 27 -21.09 19.41 27.95
N GLU A 28 -20.49 18.27 28.28
CA GLU A 28 -19.42 18.16 29.25
C GLU A 28 -18.20 18.97 28.83
N PHE A 29 -17.99 19.11 27.52
CA PHE A 29 -16.99 20.00 26.96
C PHE A 29 -17.20 21.46 27.38
N ILE A 30 -18.43 21.99 27.32
CA ILE A 30 -18.76 23.34 27.80
C ILE A 30 -18.74 23.42 29.33
N GLU A 31 -19.20 22.37 30.03
CA GLU A 31 -19.24 22.34 31.50
C GLU A 31 -17.84 22.47 32.12
N GLN A 32 -16.80 21.95 31.48
CA GLN A 32 -15.43 22.10 31.98
C GLN A 32 -14.98 23.58 32.04
N PHE A 33 -15.57 24.47 31.23
CA PHE A 33 -15.27 25.91 31.29
C PHE A 33 -16.07 26.65 32.36
N LYS A 34 -17.02 26.00 33.02
CA LYS A 34 -17.82 26.60 34.10
C LYS A 34 -17.17 26.43 35.48
N THR A 35 -16.27 25.46 35.64
CA THR A 35 -15.60 25.11 36.92
C THR A 35 -14.15 24.65 36.72
N GLY A 36 -13.31 24.66 37.76
CA GLY A 36 -11.93 24.13 37.71
C GLY A 36 -10.92 24.96 36.88
N GLN A 37 -9.79 24.35 36.54
CA GLN A 37 -8.65 25.02 35.90
C GLN A 37 -8.94 25.51 34.47
N ALA A 38 -9.83 24.83 33.73
CA ALA A 38 -10.25 25.27 32.40
C ALA A 38 -11.05 26.59 32.42
N LYS A 39 -11.88 26.81 33.46
CA LYS A 39 -12.52 28.11 33.71
C LYS A 39 -11.50 29.21 34.00
N GLU A 40 -10.48 28.92 34.82
CA GLU A 40 -9.45 29.91 35.17
C GLU A 40 -8.64 30.33 33.95
N ILE A 41 -8.32 29.38 33.06
CA ILE A 41 -7.67 29.63 31.77
C ILE A 41 -8.58 30.48 30.87
N ASP A 42 -9.84 30.09 30.70
CA ASP A 42 -10.81 30.83 29.88
C ASP A 42 -10.99 32.27 30.39
N THR A 43 -11.15 32.45 31.70
CA THR A 43 -11.26 33.77 32.34
C THR A 43 -9.99 34.62 32.14
N ALA A 44 -8.80 34.02 32.25
CA ALA A 44 -7.53 34.72 32.05
C ALA A 44 -7.31 35.13 30.58
N ILE A 45 -7.83 34.34 29.63
CA ILE A 45 -7.83 34.67 28.20
C ILE A 45 -8.82 35.81 27.94
N CYS A 46 -10.05 35.71 28.47
CA CYS A 46 -11.09 36.73 28.35
C CYS A 46 -10.66 38.09 28.91
N ALA A 47 -9.88 38.11 29.99
CA ALA A 47 -9.37 39.35 30.60
C ALA A 47 -8.31 40.06 29.74
N LYS A 48 -7.69 39.37 28.76
CA LYS A 48 -6.70 39.96 27.84
C LYS A 48 -7.30 40.44 26.52
N THR A 49 -8.56 40.13 26.22
CA THR A 49 -9.16 40.33 24.90
C THR A 49 -10.37 41.28 24.87
N ASP A 50 -10.62 42.06 25.92
CA ASP A 50 -11.71 43.05 26.02
C ASP A 50 -13.09 42.53 25.60
N GLY A 51 -13.51 41.41 26.19
CA GLY A 51 -14.92 40.99 26.26
C GLY A 51 -15.30 39.77 25.41
N CYS A 52 -15.60 38.66 26.09
CA CYS A 52 -16.36 37.54 25.54
C CYS A 52 -17.84 37.69 25.91
N ASN A 53 -18.59 38.45 25.12
CA ASN A 53 -20.06 38.41 25.14
C ASN A 53 -20.54 38.26 23.71
N GLU A 54 -20.45 37.03 23.20
CA GLU A 54 -21.40 36.38 22.31
C GLU A 54 -20.76 35.08 21.81
N SER A 55 -21.55 34.02 21.81
CA SER A 55 -21.17 32.73 21.26
C SER A 55 -20.89 32.93 19.77
N ARG A 56 -19.61 32.96 19.38
CA ARG A 56 -19.18 33.05 17.97
C ARG A 56 -19.44 31.72 17.26
N TRP A 57 -20.71 31.39 17.09
CA TRP A 57 -21.16 30.39 16.15
C TRP A 57 -21.58 31.14 14.89
N PHE A 58 -20.66 31.24 13.93
CA PHE A 58 -21.12 31.36 12.56
C PHE A 58 -21.68 29.99 12.19
N SER A 59 -23.00 29.85 12.27
CA SER A 59 -23.69 28.71 11.68
C SER A 59 -23.50 28.83 10.18
N LEU A 60 -22.56 28.07 9.62
CA LEU A 60 -22.65 27.66 8.24
C LEU A 60 -23.95 26.86 8.13
N THR A 61 -24.94 27.41 7.43
CA THR A 61 -26.05 26.61 6.93
C THR A 61 -25.44 25.48 6.13
N THR A 62 -25.37 24.28 6.71
CA THR A 62 -25.04 23.07 6.00
C THR A 62 -26.02 22.99 4.83
N ARG A 63 -25.51 23.00 3.59
CA ARG A 63 -26.34 22.58 2.46
C ARG A 63 -26.73 21.15 2.77
N ASN A 64 -28.01 20.92 3.03
CA ASN A 64 -28.50 19.57 3.27
C ASN A 64 -28.62 18.86 1.92
N VAL A 65 -27.52 18.28 1.44
CA VAL A 65 -27.49 17.51 0.19
C VAL A 65 -28.26 16.19 0.33
N ASN A 66 -28.51 15.74 1.57
CA ASN A 66 -29.22 14.49 1.87
C ASN A 66 -30.72 14.51 1.57
N ASP A 67 -31.26 15.63 1.10
CA ASP A 67 -32.65 15.77 0.64
C ASP A 67 -32.71 16.44 -0.75
N GLY A 68 -31.59 16.45 -1.48
CA GLY A 68 -31.47 17.01 -2.82
C GLY A 68 -32.01 16.13 -3.95
N GLN A 69 -31.99 16.63 -5.19
CA GLN A 69 -32.41 15.89 -6.37
C GLN A 69 -31.58 14.62 -6.56
N ILE A 70 -30.26 14.69 -6.30
CA ILE A 70 -29.35 13.54 -6.44
C ILE A 70 -29.74 12.40 -5.50
N GLN A 71 -29.97 12.71 -4.21
CA GLN A 71 -30.43 11.72 -3.24
C GLN A 71 -31.76 11.11 -3.66
N GLY A 72 -32.70 11.92 -4.16
CA GLY A 72 -33.98 11.45 -4.68
C GLY A 72 -33.82 10.44 -5.82
N VAL A 73 -32.88 10.68 -6.75
CA VAL A 73 -32.58 9.74 -7.84
C VAL A 73 -32.01 8.44 -7.30
N ILE A 74 -31.03 8.50 -6.39
CA ILE A 74 -30.42 7.30 -5.79
C ILE A 74 -31.48 6.48 -5.04
N ASN A 75 -32.34 7.13 -4.25
CA ASN A 75 -33.42 6.47 -3.51
C ASN A 75 -34.40 5.74 -4.44
N LYS A 76 -34.69 6.29 -5.61
CA LYS A 76 -35.50 5.61 -6.64
C LYS A 76 -34.78 4.39 -7.20
N LEU A 77 -33.52 4.54 -7.63
CA LEU A 77 -32.77 3.47 -8.25
C LEU A 77 -32.49 2.31 -7.29
N TRP A 78 -32.24 2.62 -6.01
CA TRP A 78 -32.02 1.62 -4.95
C TRP A 78 -33.32 1.11 -4.33
N GLY A 79 -34.49 1.62 -4.76
CA GLY A 79 -35.78 1.17 -4.24
C GLY A 79 -36.02 1.51 -2.77
N VAL A 80 -35.37 2.55 -2.26
CA VAL A 80 -35.66 3.16 -0.94
C VAL A 80 -36.99 3.91 -1.01
N ASP A 81 -37.30 4.51 -2.17
CA ASP A 81 -38.64 5.02 -2.47
C ASP A 81 -39.59 3.84 -2.69
N THR A 82 -40.68 3.79 -1.92
CA THR A 82 -41.67 2.70 -1.96
C THR A 82 -42.39 2.55 -3.30
N ASN A 83 -42.32 3.55 -4.18
CA ASN A 83 -42.88 3.48 -5.53
C ASN A 83 -41.95 2.77 -6.52
N TYR A 84 -40.69 2.49 -6.16
CA TYR A 84 -39.72 1.73 -6.92
C TYR A 84 -39.50 0.36 -6.28
N LYS A 85 -38.88 -0.58 -7.01
CA LYS A 85 -38.65 -1.94 -6.51
C LYS A 85 -37.46 -1.96 -5.57
N SER A 86 -37.60 -2.56 -4.38
CA SER A 86 -36.55 -2.60 -3.36
C SER A 86 -35.26 -3.29 -3.86
N VAL A 87 -34.11 -2.67 -3.57
CA VAL A 87 -32.77 -3.23 -3.81
C VAL A 87 -31.94 -3.09 -2.53
N SER A 88 -31.58 -4.22 -1.94
CA SER A 88 -30.82 -4.30 -0.69
C SER A 88 -29.35 -4.69 -0.90
N LYS A 89 -29.04 -5.37 -2.01
CA LYS A 89 -27.70 -5.84 -2.36
C LYS A 89 -27.37 -5.53 -3.82
N PHE A 90 -26.20 -4.95 -4.06
CA PHE A 90 -25.67 -4.77 -5.41
C PHE A 90 -24.58 -5.81 -5.71
N HIS A 91 -24.74 -6.56 -6.79
CA HIS A 91 -23.76 -7.54 -7.25
C HIS A 91 -22.67 -6.89 -8.09
N VAL A 92 -21.42 -7.00 -7.65
CA VAL A 92 -20.23 -6.59 -8.41
C VAL A 92 -19.53 -7.82 -8.98
N PHE A 93 -19.48 -7.90 -10.31
CA PHE A 93 -18.79 -8.97 -11.02
C PHE A 93 -17.28 -8.94 -10.78
N HIS A 94 -16.67 -10.12 -10.75
CA HIS A 94 -15.22 -10.29 -10.68
C HIS A 94 -14.61 -10.49 -12.07
N ASP A 95 -13.33 -10.13 -12.23
CA ASP A 95 -12.59 -10.33 -13.49
C ASP A 95 -12.53 -11.81 -13.89
N SER A 96 -12.61 -12.09 -15.20
CA SER A 96 -12.48 -13.46 -15.75
C SER A 96 -11.02 -13.87 -15.89
N THR A 97 -10.40 -14.26 -14.78
CA THR A 97 -9.05 -14.84 -14.73
C THR A 97 -9.09 -16.31 -14.28
N ASN A 98 -7.94 -16.99 -14.28
CA ASN A 98 -7.86 -18.41 -13.86
C ASN A 98 -6.59 -18.72 -13.05
N PHE A 99 -6.25 -17.87 -12.08
CA PHE A 99 -5.08 -18.09 -11.24
C PHE A 99 -5.36 -19.19 -10.22
N TYR A 100 -4.65 -20.32 -10.33
CA TYR A 100 -4.86 -21.51 -9.49
C TYR A 100 -6.32 -21.99 -9.46
N GLY A 101 -7.03 -21.86 -10.59
CA GLY A 101 -8.45 -22.21 -10.69
C GLY A 101 -9.42 -21.16 -10.17
N SER A 102 -8.92 -19.98 -9.77
CA SER A 102 -9.71 -18.92 -9.11
C SER A 102 -10.03 -17.77 -10.08
N THR A 103 -11.22 -17.19 -9.91
CA THR A 103 -11.60 -15.93 -10.57
C THR A 103 -10.74 -14.77 -10.09
N GLY A 104 -10.78 -13.65 -10.82
CA GLY A 104 -10.03 -12.44 -10.47
C GLY A 104 -10.73 -11.62 -9.39
N ASN A 105 -10.32 -10.37 -9.22
CA ASN A 105 -10.88 -9.48 -8.19
C ASN A 105 -12.21 -8.83 -8.64
N ALA A 106 -12.96 -8.27 -7.70
CA ALA A 106 -14.13 -7.43 -7.93
C ALA A 106 -13.80 -6.28 -8.89
N ARG A 107 -14.64 -6.07 -9.91
CA ARG A 107 -14.41 -5.10 -10.98
C ARG A 107 -15.55 -4.07 -11.04
N GLY A 108 -15.28 -2.91 -10.44
CA GLY A 108 -15.99 -1.66 -10.72
C GLY A 108 -15.05 -0.71 -11.45
N GLN A 109 -15.27 -0.50 -12.75
CA GLN A 109 -14.52 0.48 -13.54
C GLN A 109 -14.88 1.90 -13.06
N ALA A 110 -13.88 2.70 -12.65
CA ALA A 110 -14.13 4.05 -12.18
C ALA A 110 -14.72 4.93 -13.30
N VAL A 111 -15.76 5.70 -12.97
CA VAL A 111 -16.43 6.69 -13.82
C VAL A 111 -16.46 8.02 -13.06
N VAL A 112 -15.42 8.83 -13.24
CA VAL A 112 -15.24 10.09 -12.50
C VAL A 112 -16.22 11.15 -13.00
N ASN A 113 -16.94 11.79 -12.09
CA ASN A 113 -17.76 12.96 -12.39
C ASN A 113 -16.84 14.18 -12.48
N ILE A 114 -16.73 14.78 -13.66
CA ILE A 114 -15.80 15.89 -13.93
C ILE A 114 -16.50 17.25 -13.98
N SER A 115 -17.82 17.28 -14.00
CA SER A 115 -18.61 18.51 -13.84
C SER A 115 -19.89 18.28 -13.03
N ASN A 116 -20.56 19.37 -12.66
CA ASN A 116 -21.89 19.36 -12.06
C ASN A 116 -23.02 18.94 -13.01
N ALA A 117 -22.72 18.56 -14.25
CA ALA A 117 -23.66 17.86 -15.12
C ALA A 117 -23.80 16.37 -14.73
N ALA A 118 -22.91 15.84 -13.89
CA ALA A 118 -22.89 14.45 -13.48
C ALA A 118 -22.84 14.23 -11.97
N PHE A 119 -23.33 13.07 -11.53
CA PHE A 119 -23.33 12.66 -10.13
C PHE A 119 -23.25 11.14 -9.97
N PRO A 120 -22.77 10.64 -8.80
CA PRO A 120 -22.60 9.21 -8.58
C PRO A 120 -23.95 8.54 -8.31
N ILE A 121 -24.13 7.34 -8.84
CA ILE A 121 -25.24 6.44 -8.49
C ILE A 121 -24.77 5.36 -7.51
N LEU A 122 -23.52 4.92 -7.63
CA LEU A 122 -22.94 3.92 -6.74
C LEU A 122 -21.42 4.10 -6.59
N MET A 123 -21.00 4.18 -5.33
CA MET A 123 -19.61 4.19 -4.88
C MET A 123 -19.43 3.08 -3.85
N ALA A 124 -18.30 2.37 -3.91
CA ALA A 124 -17.96 1.38 -2.89
C ALA A 124 -17.28 2.05 -1.68
N ARG A 125 -17.57 1.55 -0.48
CA ARG A 125 -16.90 1.97 0.74
C ARG A 125 -15.42 1.58 0.73
N ASN A 126 -14.59 2.40 1.37
CA ASN A 126 -13.14 2.23 1.46
C ASN A 126 -12.58 2.27 2.89
N ASP A 127 -13.44 2.38 3.90
CA ASP A 127 -13.02 2.26 5.30
C ASP A 127 -12.65 0.80 5.66
N LYS A 128 -11.92 0.57 6.74
CA LYS A 128 -11.45 -0.77 7.14
C LYS A 128 -12.54 -1.79 7.45
N ASN A 129 -13.80 -1.39 7.54
CA ASN A 129 -14.94 -2.26 7.81
C ASN A 129 -15.92 -2.29 6.60
N TYR A 130 -15.43 -2.02 5.38
CA TYR A 130 -16.27 -1.82 4.18
C TYR A 130 -17.23 -2.98 3.84
N TRP A 131 -16.88 -4.23 4.18
CA TRP A 131 -17.68 -5.42 3.88
C TRP A 131 -18.85 -5.62 4.85
N LEU A 132 -18.83 -4.91 5.98
CA LEU A 132 -19.89 -4.93 6.99
C LEU A 132 -20.93 -3.87 6.68
N ALA A 133 -22.21 -4.20 6.75
CA ALA A 133 -23.32 -3.26 6.61
C ALA A 133 -23.36 -2.27 7.79
N PHE A 134 -24.00 -1.12 7.57
CA PHE A 134 -24.29 -0.19 8.66
C PHE A 134 -25.19 -0.84 9.71
N GLY A 135 -24.88 -0.61 10.98
CA GLY A 135 -25.52 -1.26 12.13
C GLY A 135 -24.83 -2.54 12.61
N GLU A 136 -24.00 -3.19 11.79
CA GLU A 136 -23.20 -4.34 12.23
C GLU A 136 -22.02 -3.92 13.12
N LYS A 137 -21.57 -4.81 14.00
CA LYS A 137 -20.41 -4.57 14.87
C LYS A 137 -19.10 -4.57 14.06
N ARG A 138 -18.27 -3.54 14.26
CA ARG A 138 -16.99 -3.37 13.56
C ARG A 138 -16.01 -4.50 13.88
N ALA A 139 -15.28 -4.97 12.88
CA ALA A 139 -14.15 -5.90 13.05
C ALA A 139 -12.85 -5.19 13.46
N TRP A 140 -12.72 -3.92 13.08
CA TRP A 140 -11.59 -3.05 13.38
C TRP A 140 -12.03 -1.76 14.07
N ASP A 141 -11.28 -1.33 15.08
CA ASP A 141 -11.46 -0.03 15.72
C ASP A 141 -10.95 1.12 14.83
N LYS A 142 -11.07 2.36 15.32
CA LYS A 142 -10.60 3.58 14.63
C LYS A 142 -9.08 3.63 14.40
N ASN A 143 -8.31 2.85 15.16
CA ASN A 143 -6.86 2.74 15.02
C ASN A 143 -6.48 1.51 14.19
N GLU A 144 -7.42 0.87 13.49
CA GLU A 144 -7.19 -0.36 12.72
C GLU A 144 -6.67 -1.54 13.57
N LEU A 145 -7.11 -1.63 14.83
CA LEU A 145 -6.82 -2.74 15.75
C LEU A 145 -8.07 -3.58 15.99
N ALA A 146 -7.86 -4.87 16.25
CA ALA A 146 -8.93 -5.76 16.68
C ALA A 146 -9.36 -5.40 18.11
N TYR A 147 -10.66 -5.50 18.38
CA TYR A 147 -11.19 -5.32 19.73
C TYR A 147 -10.72 -6.46 20.64
N ILE A 148 -10.18 -6.11 21.80
CA ILE A 148 -9.85 -7.05 22.87
C ILE A 148 -11.09 -7.20 23.76
N THR A 149 -11.88 -8.25 23.53
CA THR A 149 -13.15 -8.53 24.25
C THR A 149 -12.99 -9.54 25.39
N GLU A 150 -11.81 -10.10 25.58
CA GLU A 150 -11.53 -11.07 26.65
C GLU A 150 -11.56 -10.41 28.04
N ALA A 151 -12.09 -11.13 29.04
CA ALA A 151 -12.06 -10.65 30.42
C ALA A 151 -10.59 -10.47 30.90
N PRO A 152 -10.26 -9.38 31.61
CA PRO A 152 -11.15 -8.42 32.26
C PRO A 152 -11.54 -7.17 31.43
N SER A 153 -11.37 -7.20 30.10
CA SER A 153 -11.77 -6.08 29.23
C SER A 153 -13.27 -5.83 29.33
N LEU A 154 -13.66 -4.56 29.32
CA LEU A 154 -15.05 -4.11 29.24
C LEU A 154 -15.34 -3.40 27.90
N VAL A 155 -14.43 -3.54 26.91
CA VAL A 155 -14.57 -2.91 25.60
C VAL A 155 -15.70 -3.56 24.82
N GLU A 156 -16.68 -2.76 24.41
CA GLU A 156 -17.74 -3.18 23.49
C GLU A 156 -17.44 -2.70 22.07
N PRO A 157 -17.46 -3.58 21.05
CA PRO A 157 -17.26 -3.17 19.68
C PRO A 157 -18.33 -2.17 19.21
N GLU A 158 -17.89 -1.09 18.57
CA GLU A 158 -18.78 -0.07 18.00
C GLU A 158 -19.49 -0.60 16.74
N ASN A 159 -20.64 -0.01 16.40
CA ASN A 159 -21.31 -0.31 15.13
C ASN A 159 -20.64 0.42 13.97
N VAL A 160 -20.71 -0.16 12.77
CA VAL A 160 -20.39 0.54 11.53
C VAL A 160 -21.47 1.60 11.31
N THR A 161 -21.05 2.86 11.16
CA THR A 161 -21.96 3.98 10.96
C THR A 161 -21.51 4.86 9.79
N ARG A 162 -22.42 5.74 9.36
CA ARG A 162 -22.14 6.73 8.31
C ARG A 162 -21.04 7.74 8.69
N ASP A 163 -20.81 7.96 9.99
CA ASP A 163 -19.93 9.03 10.48
C ASP A 163 -18.45 8.69 10.31
N THR A 164 -18.12 7.41 10.15
CA THR A 164 -16.76 6.91 9.90
C THR A 164 -16.58 6.33 8.50
N ALA A 165 -17.65 6.29 7.69
CA ALA A 165 -17.61 5.70 6.36
C ALA A 165 -16.90 6.62 5.35
N THR A 166 -16.00 6.03 4.58
CA THR A 166 -15.33 6.69 3.45
C THR A 166 -15.59 5.90 2.17
N PHE A 167 -15.48 6.56 1.01
CA PHE A 167 -15.86 5.99 -0.27
C PHE A 167 -14.78 6.18 -1.34
N ASN A 168 -14.65 5.19 -2.22
CA ASN A 168 -13.85 5.31 -3.44
C ASN A 168 -14.60 6.11 -4.53
N LEU A 169 -13.95 6.37 -5.66
CA LEU A 169 -14.60 6.97 -6.83
C LEU A 169 -15.80 6.12 -7.28
N PRO A 170 -16.82 6.74 -7.90
CA PRO A 170 -17.96 6.00 -8.41
C PRO A 170 -17.59 5.05 -9.55
N PHE A 171 -18.33 3.96 -9.65
CA PHE A 171 -18.28 3.03 -10.79
C PHE A 171 -19.64 2.89 -11.50
N ILE A 172 -20.65 3.59 -10.98
CA ILE A 172 -21.89 3.91 -11.67
C ILE A 172 -22.14 5.39 -11.50
N SER A 173 -22.28 6.09 -12.62
CA SER A 173 -22.51 7.53 -12.65
C SER A 173 -23.56 7.88 -13.70
N LEU A 174 -24.27 8.97 -13.45
CA LEU A 174 -25.24 9.55 -14.35
C LEU A 174 -24.81 10.96 -14.73
N GLY A 175 -24.76 11.24 -16.02
CA GLY A 175 -24.55 12.57 -16.58
C GLY A 175 -25.77 13.10 -17.32
N GLN A 176 -25.89 14.42 -17.45
CA GLN A 176 -26.98 15.10 -18.15
C GLN A 176 -26.46 15.86 -19.38
N VAL A 177 -27.12 15.66 -20.53
CA VAL A 177 -26.82 16.39 -21.78
C VAL A 177 -28.14 16.95 -22.32
N GLY A 178 -28.27 18.28 -22.34
CA GLY A 178 -29.56 18.94 -22.56
C GLY A 178 -30.61 18.45 -21.56
N GLU A 179 -31.71 17.88 -22.07
CA GLU A 179 -32.79 17.24 -21.28
C GLU A 179 -32.58 15.73 -21.08
N GLY A 180 -31.64 15.13 -21.80
CA GLY A 180 -31.37 13.69 -21.78
C GLY A 180 -30.37 13.25 -20.74
N LYS A 181 -30.19 11.93 -20.63
CA LYS A 181 -29.40 11.27 -19.59
C LYS A 181 -28.40 10.26 -20.18
N LEU A 182 -27.18 10.26 -19.67
CA LEU A 182 -26.17 9.25 -19.99
C LEU A 182 -25.78 8.51 -18.70
N MET A 183 -26.12 7.23 -18.59
CA MET A 183 -25.71 6.37 -17.48
C MET A 183 -24.61 5.41 -17.91
N VAL A 184 -23.58 5.27 -17.07
CA VAL A 184 -22.51 4.30 -17.27
C VAL A 184 -22.47 3.33 -16.09
N ILE A 185 -22.44 2.03 -16.37
CA ILE A 185 -22.26 0.96 -15.39
C ILE A 185 -21.03 0.14 -15.77
N GLY A 186 -20.03 0.11 -14.90
CA GLY A 186 -18.71 -0.43 -15.20
C GLY A 186 -18.56 -1.96 -15.24
N ASN A 187 -19.30 -2.69 -16.09
CA ASN A 187 -19.03 -4.09 -16.48
C ASN A 187 -19.94 -4.57 -17.64
N PRO A 188 -19.44 -5.27 -18.67
CA PRO A 188 -20.29 -5.80 -19.75
C PRO A 188 -21.25 -6.91 -19.32
N HIS A 189 -20.97 -7.62 -18.22
CA HIS A 189 -21.84 -8.70 -17.74
C HIS A 189 -23.18 -8.19 -17.19
N TYR A 190 -23.35 -6.90 -16.91
CA TYR A 190 -24.66 -6.37 -16.49
C TYR A 190 -25.73 -6.52 -17.58
N ASN A 191 -25.35 -6.57 -18.86
CA ASN A 191 -26.26 -6.87 -19.96
C ASN A 191 -26.93 -8.26 -19.82
N SER A 192 -26.25 -9.21 -19.15
CA SER A 192 -26.79 -10.57 -18.98
C SER A 192 -28.00 -10.61 -18.05
N ILE A 193 -28.17 -9.63 -17.16
CA ILE A 193 -29.33 -9.50 -16.27
C ILE A 193 -30.59 -9.16 -17.10
N LEU A 194 -30.45 -8.32 -18.13
CA LEU A 194 -31.57 -7.98 -19.02
C LEU A 194 -32.09 -9.21 -19.76
N ARG A 195 -31.21 -10.19 -20.03
CA ARG A 195 -31.55 -11.42 -20.74
C ARG A 195 -32.00 -12.56 -19.81
N CYS A 196 -31.34 -12.74 -18.66
CA CYS A 196 -31.70 -13.71 -17.63
C CYS A 196 -31.56 -13.09 -16.23
N PRO A 197 -32.62 -12.45 -15.71
CA PRO A 197 -32.54 -11.61 -14.51
C PRO A 197 -32.17 -12.36 -13.22
N ASN A 198 -32.41 -13.66 -13.17
CA ASN A 198 -32.11 -14.51 -12.01
C ASN A 198 -31.10 -15.63 -12.34
N GLY A 199 -30.38 -15.53 -13.45
CA GLY A 199 -29.41 -16.54 -13.88
C GLY A 199 -28.19 -15.93 -14.54
N TYR A 200 -27.69 -14.82 -13.99
CA TYR A 200 -26.64 -13.99 -14.56
C TYR A 200 -25.28 -14.17 -13.89
N SER A 201 -25.26 -14.56 -12.60
CA SER A 201 -24.06 -14.46 -11.74
C SER A 201 -22.94 -15.41 -12.13
N TRP A 202 -23.26 -16.68 -12.39
CA TRP A 202 -22.27 -17.73 -12.62
C TRP A 202 -22.83 -18.90 -13.42
N ASN A 203 -22.15 -19.29 -14.50
CA ASN A 203 -22.57 -20.35 -15.44
C ASN A 203 -23.96 -20.14 -16.06
N GLY A 204 -24.45 -18.89 -16.07
CA GLY A 204 -25.70 -18.50 -16.71
C GLY A 204 -25.69 -18.71 -18.22
N GLY A 205 -26.85 -18.57 -18.84
CA GLY A 205 -26.99 -18.72 -20.29
C GLY A 205 -28.41 -19.02 -20.72
N VAL A 206 -28.59 -19.16 -22.03
CA VAL A 206 -29.88 -19.45 -22.67
C VAL A 206 -29.80 -20.79 -23.40
N ASN A 207 -30.83 -21.62 -23.29
CA ASN A 207 -30.93 -22.90 -23.98
C ASN A 207 -31.36 -22.72 -25.45
N LYS A 208 -31.50 -23.82 -26.20
CA LYS A 208 -31.91 -23.78 -27.62
C LYS A 208 -33.31 -23.21 -27.84
N ASP A 209 -34.17 -23.26 -26.82
CA ASP A 209 -35.55 -22.78 -26.87
C ASP A 209 -35.67 -21.31 -26.43
N GLY A 210 -34.55 -20.62 -26.19
CA GLY A 210 -34.54 -19.23 -25.76
C GLY A 210 -34.81 -19.03 -24.26
N GLN A 211 -34.84 -20.10 -23.45
CA GLN A 211 -35.10 -20.04 -22.02
C GLN A 211 -33.80 -19.97 -21.20
N CYS A 212 -33.84 -19.25 -20.08
CA CYS A 212 -32.72 -19.18 -19.15
C CYS A 212 -32.41 -20.55 -18.55
N THR A 213 -31.12 -20.86 -18.49
CA THR A 213 -30.61 -22.15 -18.00
C THR A 213 -30.55 -22.25 -16.48
N LEU A 214 -30.54 -21.10 -15.80
CA LEU A 214 -30.48 -20.96 -14.35
C LEU A 214 -31.49 -19.89 -13.87
N ASN A 215 -31.91 -20.00 -12.60
CA ASN A 215 -32.88 -19.10 -11.96
C ASN A 215 -32.62 -18.96 -10.45
N SER A 216 -31.34 -18.98 -10.04
CA SER A 216 -30.93 -19.03 -8.62
C SER A 216 -30.56 -17.67 -8.02
N ASP A 217 -30.34 -16.64 -8.84
CA ASP A 217 -29.91 -15.33 -8.35
C ASP A 217 -31.08 -14.54 -7.74
N PRO A 218 -30.84 -13.75 -6.68
CA PRO A 218 -31.87 -12.91 -6.06
C PRO A 218 -32.39 -11.82 -7.01
N ASP A 219 -33.61 -11.33 -6.71
CA ASP A 219 -34.27 -10.28 -7.49
C ASP A 219 -33.62 -8.89 -7.35
N ASP A 220 -32.67 -8.67 -6.42
CA ASP A 220 -32.07 -7.34 -6.20
C ASP A 220 -31.53 -6.70 -7.49
N MET A 221 -30.76 -7.45 -8.29
CA MET A 221 -30.20 -6.92 -9.54
C MET A 221 -31.24 -6.77 -10.65
N LYS A 222 -32.26 -7.63 -10.67
CA LYS A 222 -33.42 -7.48 -11.55
C LYS A 222 -34.15 -6.18 -11.23
N ASN A 223 -34.50 -5.98 -9.96
CA ASN A 223 -35.16 -4.78 -9.45
C ASN A 223 -34.35 -3.52 -9.74
N PHE A 224 -33.03 -3.57 -9.56
CA PHE A 224 -32.14 -2.47 -9.92
C PHE A 224 -32.24 -2.12 -11.41
N MET A 225 -32.19 -3.12 -12.30
CA MET A 225 -32.33 -2.87 -13.74
C MET A 225 -33.73 -2.37 -14.12
N GLU A 226 -34.80 -2.91 -13.51
CA GLU A 226 -36.16 -2.41 -13.67
C GLU A 226 -36.28 -0.92 -13.29
N ASN A 227 -35.69 -0.53 -12.15
CA ASN A 227 -35.66 0.86 -11.70
C ASN A 227 -34.86 1.76 -12.65
N VAL A 228 -33.71 1.28 -13.15
CA VAL A 228 -32.88 2.01 -14.13
C VAL A 228 -33.63 2.23 -15.44
N LEU A 229 -34.25 1.18 -16.00
CA LEU A 229 -35.01 1.27 -17.26
C LEU A 229 -36.19 2.24 -17.13
N ARG A 230 -36.92 2.16 -16.02
CA ARG A 230 -38.01 3.11 -15.71
C ARG A 230 -37.52 4.54 -15.60
N TYR A 231 -36.43 4.78 -14.88
CA TYR A 231 -35.89 6.12 -14.66
C TYR A 231 -35.30 6.75 -15.93
N LEU A 232 -34.57 5.96 -16.73
CA LEU A 232 -33.98 6.43 -17.98
C LEU A 232 -35.03 6.64 -19.08
N SER A 233 -36.16 5.94 -19.05
CA SER A 233 -37.27 6.14 -19.98
C SER A 233 -38.26 7.23 -19.57
N ASP A 234 -37.98 7.99 -18.49
CA ASP A 234 -38.87 9.02 -17.95
C ASP A 234 -40.28 8.49 -17.65
N ASP A 235 -40.35 7.33 -16.99
CA ASP A 235 -41.58 6.63 -16.63
C ASP A 235 -42.48 6.22 -17.83
N LYS A 236 -42.00 6.35 -19.08
CA LYS A 236 -42.71 5.85 -20.28
C LYS A 236 -42.87 4.34 -20.25
N TRP A 237 -41.92 3.63 -19.63
CA TRP A 237 -42.03 2.23 -19.29
C TRP A 237 -41.99 2.06 -17.78
N THR A 238 -42.87 1.20 -17.25
CA THR A 238 -42.83 0.77 -15.85
C THR A 238 -43.00 -0.75 -15.79
N PRO A 239 -42.37 -1.42 -14.81
CA PRO A 239 -42.42 -2.89 -14.71
C PRO A 239 -43.84 -3.45 -14.62
N ASP A 240 -44.75 -2.72 -13.94
CA ASP A 240 -46.08 -3.22 -13.60
C ASP A 240 -47.18 -2.83 -14.62
N ALA A 241 -47.02 -1.74 -15.39
CA ALA A 241 -48.09 -1.18 -16.23
C ALA A 241 -48.18 -1.75 -17.65
N LYS A 242 -47.22 -2.58 -18.09
CA LYS A 242 -47.15 -3.16 -19.45
C LYS A 242 -47.19 -2.12 -20.59
N ALA A 243 -46.75 -0.89 -20.34
CA ALA A 243 -46.54 0.10 -21.39
C ALA A 243 -45.45 -0.40 -22.35
N SER A 244 -45.56 -0.10 -23.64
CA SER A 244 -44.58 -0.52 -24.63
C SER A 244 -43.55 0.58 -24.91
N MET A 245 -42.27 0.23 -24.99
CA MET A 245 -41.22 1.12 -25.48
C MET A 245 -40.27 0.39 -26.42
N THR A 246 -39.65 1.12 -27.35
CA THR A 246 -38.57 0.61 -28.17
C THR A 246 -37.22 1.03 -27.60
N VAL A 247 -36.32 0.06 -27.46
CA VAL A 247 -34.92 0.28 -27.06
C VAL A 247 -34.01 0.06 -28.27
N GLY A 248 -33.24 1.08 -28.62
CA GLY A 248 -32.20 0.98 -29.64
C GLY A 248 -30.92 0.38 -29.09
N THR A 249 -30.21 -0.45 -29.86
CA THR A 249 -28.95 -1.06 -29.42
C THR A 249 -27.95 -1.27 -30.55
N ASN A 250 -26.66 -1.27 -30.23
CA ASN A 250 -25.58 -1.73 -31.13
C ASN A 250 -24.91 -3.02 -30.63
N LEU A 251 -25.54 -3.69 -29.66
CA LEU A 251 -25.09 -4.97 -29.11
C LEU A 251 -25.80 -6.12 -29.81
N ASP A 252 -25.04 -7.01 -30.45
CA ASP A 252 -25.60 -8.23 -31.03
C ASP A 252 -25.69 -9.38 -30.02
N THR A 253 -24.81 -9.36 -29.01
CA THR A 253 -24.57 -10.51 -28.13
C THR A 253 -24.39 -10.06 -26.68
N VAL A 254 -25.00 -10.81 -25.76
CA VAL A 254 -24.75 -10.74 -24.31
C VAL A 254 -23.90 -11.90 -23.85
N TYR A 255 -23.09 -11.69 -22.81
CA TYR A 255 -22.18 -12.69 -22.26
C TYR A 255 -22.43 -12.93 -20.77
N PHE A 256 -22.49 -14.20 -20.39
CA PHE A 256 -22.69 -14.68 -19.02
C PHE A 256 -21.37 -15.12 -18.41
N LYS A 257 -21.14 -14.75 -17.15
CA LYS A 257 -19.93 -15.13 -16.42
C LYS A 257 -19.82 -16.66 -16.29
N ARG A 258 -18.60 -17.20 -16.46
CA ARG A 258 -18.27 -18.62 -16.28
C ARG A 258 -16.87 -18.77 -15.67
N HIS A 259 -16.60 -19.96 -15.13
CA HIS A 259 -15.27 -20.36 -14.67
C HIS A 259 -14.21 -20.28 -15.79
N GLY A 260 -13.05 -19.73 -15.45
CA GLY A 260 -11.88 -19.65 -16.31
C GLY A 260 -11.66 -18.29 -16.96
N GLN A 261 -10.54 -18.17 -17.67
CA GLN A 261 -10.15 -16.98 -18.42
C GLN A 261 -10.85 -16.97 -19.79
N VAL A 262 -12.18 -16.85 -19.79
CA VAL A 262 -13.03 -16.96 -20.97
C VAL A 262 -14.04 -15.82 -21.05
N THR A 263 -14.58 -15.57 -22.25
CA THR A 263 -15.72 -14.66 -22.44
C THR A 263 -17.00 -15.17 -21.77
N GLY A 264 -17.15 -16.49 -21.67
CA GLY A 264 -18.30 -17.14 -21.04
C GLY A 264 -19.36 -17.59 -22.04
N ASN A 265 -20.55 -17.96 -21.54
CA ASN A 265 -21.66 -18.35 -22.40
C ASN A 265 -22.25 -17.10 -23.06
N SER A 266 -22.83 -17.23 -24.27
CA SER A 266 -23.37 -16.11 -25.01
C SER A 266 -24.80 -16.34 -25.51
N ALA A 267 -25.56 -15.26 -25.66
CA ALA A 267 -26.88 -15.27 -26.31
C ALA A 267 -27.07 -13.99 -27.14
N ALA A 268 -28.01 -14.00 -28.07
CA ALA A 268 -28.41 -12.76 -28.75
C ALA A 268 -28.92 -11.73 -27.72
N PHE A 269 -28.60 -10.45 -27.94
CA PHE A 269 -29.11 -9.38 -27.09
C PHE A 269 -30.62 -9.24 -27.28
N ASP A 270 -31.36 -9.38 -26.18
CA ASP A 270 -32.81 -9.27 -26.13
C ASP A 270 -33.25 -9.24 -24.65
N PHE A 271 -34.48 -8.84 -24.37
CA PHE A 271 -35.01 -8.75 -23.02
C PHE A 271 -35.68 -10.06 -22.58
N HIS A 272 -35.57 -10.40 -21.29
CA HIS A 272 -36.35 -11.47 -20.68
C HIS A 272 -37.84 -11.09 -20.63
N PRO A 273 -38.79 -12.04 -20.68
CA PRO A 273 -40.22 -11.78 -20.50
C PRO A 273 -40.60 -11.01 -19.22
N ASP A 274 -39.73 -10.99 -18.22
CA ASP A 274 -39.91 -10.19 -16.99
C ASP A 274 -39.87 -8.69 -17.28
N PHE A 275 -39.18 -8.27 -18.35
CA PHE A 275 -39.15 -6.89 -18.83
C PHE A 275 -40.15 -6.68 -19.99
N ALA A 276 -41.35 -7.25 -19.87
CA ALA A 276 -42.36 -7.24 -20.93
C ALA A 276 -42.69 -5.82 -21.43
N GLY A 277 -43.04 -5.73 -22.72
CA GLY A 277 -43.38 -4.47 -23.40
C GLY A 277 -42.19 -3.74 -24.01
N ILE A 278 -40.96 -4.22 -23.81
CA ILE A 278 -39.77 -3.66 -24.46
C ILE A 278 -39.51 -4.39 -25.78
N SER A 279 -39.48 -3.65 -26.89
CA SER A 279 -38.98 -4.14 -28.18
C SER A 279 -37.56 -3.64 -28.45
N VAL A 280 -36.73 -4.47 -29.08
CA VAL A 280 -35.33 -4.12 -29.40
C VAL A 280 -35.19 -3.80 -30.89
N GLU A 281 -34.51 -2.71 -31.19
CA GLU A 281 -34.12 -2.33 -32.55
C GLU A 281 -32.58 -2.22 -32.65
N HIS A 282 -31.97 -2.98 -33.57
CA HIS A 282 -30.52 -2.91 -33.80
C HIS A 282 -30.20 -1.74 -34.73
N LEU A 283 -29.40 -0.80 -34.22
CA LEU A 283 -29.04 0.43 -34.90
C LEU A 283 -27.67 0.32 -35.58
N SER A 284 -27.57 0.93 -36.76
CA SER A 284 -26.31 1.13 -37.50
C SER A 284 -26.02 2.60 -37.80
N SER A 285 -26.94 3.51 -37.42
CA SER A 285 -26.86 4.96 -37.53
C SER A 285 -27.73 5.59 -36.43
N TYR A 286 -27.38 6.81 -36.00
CA TYR A 286 -28.05 7.51 -34.90
C TYR A 286 -28.67 8.86 -35.33
N GLY A 287 -28.62 9.17 -36.63
CA GLY A 287 -29.25 10.36 -37.19
C GLY A 287 -30.77 10.32 -37.06
N ASP A 288 -31.38 11.47 -36.77
CA ASP A 288 -32.85 11.68 -36.74
C ASP A 288 -33.66 10.83 -35.74
N LEU A 289 -33.01 10.19 -34.76
CA LEU A 289 -33.72 9.48 -33.70
C LEU A 289 -34.66 10.40 -32.90
N ASP A 290 -35.89 9.93 -32.65
CA ASP A 290 -36.90 10.60 -31.82
C ASP A 290 -36.97 9.95 -30.42
N PRO A 291 -36.59 10.67 -29.34
CA PRO A 291 -36.75 10.21 -27.97
C PRO A 291 -38.18 9.87 -27.54
N GLN A 292 -39.20 10.30 -28.29
CA GLN A 292 -40.59 9.92 -28.01
C GLN A 292 -40.89 8.49 -28.41
N GLU A 293 -40.36 8.03 -29.54
CA GLU A 293 -40.55 6.66 -30.04
C GLU A 293 -39.51 5.70 -29.45
N MET A 294 -38.27 6.16 -29.34
CA MET A 294 -37.13 5.39 -28.82
C MET A 294 -36.51 6.14 -27.63
N PRO A 295 -37.09 6.03 -26.42
CA PRO A 295 -36.66 6.82 -25.26
C PRO A 295 -35.31 6.38 -24.68
N LEU A 296 -34.82 5.18 -25.00
CA LEU A 296 -33.59 4.63 -24.46
C LEU A 296 -32.76 3.92 -25.52
N LEU A 297 -31.45 4.19 -25.51
CA LEU A 297 -30.44 3.44 -26.23
C LEU A 297 -29.54 2.67 -25.25
N ILE A 298 -29.22 1.42 -25.53
CA ILE A 298 -28.22 0.63 -24.80
C ILE A 298 -27.06 0.37 -25.74
N LEU A 299 -25.89 0.95 -25.46
CA LEU A 299 -24.79 1.01 -26.42
C LEU A 299 -23.45 0.59 -25.80
N ASN A 300 -22.58 0.06 -26.65
CA ASN A 300 -21.15 -0.08 -26.40
C ASN A 300 -20.35 0.93 -27.21
N GLY A 301 -19.29 1.46 -26.60
CA GLY A 301 -18.31 2.32 -27.26
C GLY A 301 -17.34 1.54 -28.14
N PHE A 302 -17.02 0.30 -27.78
CA PHE A 302 -15.99 -0.51 -28.45
C PHE A 302 -16.42 -1.96 -28.68
N GLU A 303 -15.66 -2.63 -29.54
CA GLU A 303 -15.67 -4.10 -29.59
C GLU A 303 -15.04 -4.71 -28.34
N TYR A 304 -15.41 -5.95 -28.02
CA TYR A 304 -14.82 -6.68 -26.91
C TYR A 304 -13.53 -7.40 -27.29
N VAL A 305 -12.57 -7.44 -26.38
CA VAL A 305 -11.46 -8.38 -26.45
C VAL A 305 -11.99 -9.79 -26.13
N THR A 306 -12.22 -10.58 -27.18
CA THR A 306 -12.73 -11.96 -27.05
C THR A 306 -11.64 -13.02 -27.13
N GLN A 307 -10.48 -12.69 -27.69
CA GLN A 307 -9.31 -13.55 -27.73
C GLN A 307 -8.23 -13.00 -26.81
N VAL A 308 -8.02 -13.70 -25.71
CA VAL A 308 -6.88 -13.50 -24.82
C VAL A 308 -5.87 -14.60 -25.15
N GLY A 309 -4.64 -14.22 -25.54
CA GLY A 309 -3.59 -15.20 -25.83
C GLY A 309 -3.16 -15.96 -24.56
N ASN A 310 -1.90 -16.41 -24.51
CA ASN A 310 -1.37 -17.11 -23.32
C ASN A 310 -1.04 -16.18 -22.13
N ASP A 311 -1.51 -14.92 -22.15
CA ASP A 311 -1.29 -13.97 -21.06
C ASP A 311 -2.32 -14.23 -19.93
N PRO A 312 -1.91 -14.77 -18.77
CA PRO A 312 -2.86 -15.08 -17.69
C PRO A 312 -3.47 -13.82 -17.04
N TYR A 313 -2.93 -12.64 -17.29
CA TYR A 313 -3.42 -11.36 -16.76
C TYR A 313 -4.40 -10.65 -17.70
N ALA A 314 -4.59 -11.15 -18.92
CA ALA A 314 -5.55 -10.59 -19.84
C ALA A 314 -6.99 -10.85 -19.35
N ILE A 315 -7.85 -9.84 -19.43
CA ILE A 315 -9.24 -9.93 -18.96
C ILE A 315 -10.14 -9.94 -20.19
N PRO A 316 -10.80 -11.08 -20.52
CA PRO A 316 -11.79 -11.15 -21.59
C PRO A 316 -12.93 -10.15 -21.39
N LEU A 317 -13.55 -9.72 -22.49
CA LEU A 317 -14.67 -8.76 -22.52
C LEU A 317 -14.34 -7.34 -22.06
N ARG A 318 -13.09 -7.01 -21.74
CA ARG A 318 -12.68 -5.60 -21.68
C ARG A 318 -12.85 -4.95 -23.06
N ALA A 319 -13.03 -3.63 -23.08
CA ALA A 319 -13.08 -2.85 -24.31
C ALA A 319 -11.75 -2.96 -25.10
N ASP A 320 -11.86 -3.12 -26.41
CA ASP A 320 -10.74 -2.99 -27.35
C ASP A 320 -10.73 -1.56 -27.91
N THR A 321 -9.97 -0.65 -27.27
CA THR A 321 -9.93 0.78 -27.68
C THR A 321 -9.39 1.01 -29.09
N SER A 322 -8.76 -0.01 -29.69
CA SER A 322 -8.33 0.04 -31.09
C SER A 322 -9.49 -0.19 -32.08
N LYS A 323 -10.66 -0.65 -31.60
CA LYS A 323 -11.85 -0.98 -32.41
C LYS A 323 -13.10 -0.26 -31.88
N PRO A 324 -13.20 1.06 -32.08
CA PRO A 324 -14.40 1.82 -31.71
C PRO A 324 -15.61 1.41 -32.55
N LYS A 325 -16.78 1.32 -31.91
CA LYS A 325 -18.09 1.09 -32.54
C LYS A 325 -18.81 2.38 -32.95
N LEU A 326 -18.35 3.52 -32.43
CA LEU A 326 -18.97 4.82 -32.65
C LEU A 326 -18.01 5.74 -33.41
N THR A 327 -18.47 6.28 -34.53
CA THR A 327 -17.75 7.31 -35.29
C THR A 327 -17.93 8.69 -34.64
N GLN A 328 -17.13 9.67 -35.07
CA GLN A 328 -17.31 11.06 -34.62
C GLN A 328 -18.67 11.64 -35.01
N GLN A 329 -19.27 11.19 -36.13
CA GLN A 329 -20.60 11.62 -36.54
C GLN A 329 -21.67 10.98 -35.67
N ASP A 330 -21.57 9.67 -35.39
CA ASP A 330 -22.47 8.97 -34.48
C ASP A 330 -22.54 9.66 -33.13
N VAL A 331 -21.39 10.06 -32.58
CA VAL A 331 -21.34 10.79 -31.31
C VAL A 331 -22.02 12.17 -31.41
N THR A 332 -21.94 12.85 -32.55
CA THR A 332 -22.64 14.13 -32.77
C THR A 332 -24.15 13.91 -32.72
N ASP A 333 -24.61 12.87 -33.40
CA ASP A 333 -26.02 12.52 -33.49
C ASP A 333 -26.55 12.03 -32.13
N LEU A 334 -25.76 11.26 -31.38
CA LEU A 334 -26.08 10.85 -30.01
C LEU A 334 -26.19 12.04 -29.06
N ILE A 335 -25.28 13.02 -29.16
CA ILE A 335 -25.39 14.27 -28.38
C ILE A 335 -26.67 15.03 -28.76
N ALA A 336 -27.03 15.08 -30.05
CA ALA A 336 -28.28 15.69 -30.49
C ALA A 336 -29.53 14.95 -29.98
N TYR A 337 -29.50 13.62 -29.98
CA TYR A 337 -30.54 12.76 -29.43
C TYR A 337 -30.72 12.98 -27.91
N LEU A 338 -29.62 13.01 -27.16
CA LEU A 338 -29.64 13.33 -25.72
C LEU A 338 -30.19 14.74 -25.49
N ASN A 339 -29.79 15.74 -26.28
CA ASN A 339 -30.30 17.10 -26.15
C ASN A 339 -31.83 17.20 -26.31
N LYS A 340 -32.44 16.30 -27.09
CA LYS A 340 -33.90 16.21 -27.30
C LYS A 340 -34.63 15.43 -26.18
N GLY A 341 -33.93 14.97 -25.13
CA GLY A 341 -34.50 14.22 -24.02
C GLY A 341 -34.35 12.69 -24.12
N GLY A 342 -33.54 12.19 -25.06
CA GLY A 342 -33.22 10.77 -25.13
C GLY A 342 -32.29 10.31 -24.03
N SER A 343 -32.27 9.01 -23.73
CA SER A 343 -31.36 8.42 -22.73
C SER A 343 -30.44 7.39 -23.35
N VAL A 344 -29.21 7.31 -22.84
CA VAL A 344 -28.21 6.31 -23.24
C VAL A 344 -27.69 5.58 -22.00
N LEU A 345 -27.63 4.25 -22.07
CA LEU A 345 -27.05 3.38 -21.05
C LEU A 345 -25.84 2.63 -21.64
N ILE A 346 -24.70 2.74 -20.98
CA ILE A 346 -23.45 2.07 -21.37
C ILE A 346 -23.05 1.09 -20.26
N MET A 347 -22.88 -0.18 -20.63
CA MET A 347 -22.47 -1.24 -19.72
C MET A 347 -21.15 -1.84 -20.22
N GLU A 348 -20.03 -1.19 -19.89
CA GLU A 348 -18.73 -1.53 -20.49
C GLU A 348 -17.58 -1.39 -19.49
N ASN A 349 -16.53 -2.19 -19.69
CA ASN A 349 -15.32 -2.19 -18.87
C ASN A 349 -14.12 -1.79 -19.73
N VAL A 350 -13.69 -0.53 -19.64
CA VAL A 350 -12.72 0.04 -20.58
C VAL A 350 -11.29 -0.42 -20.32
N MET A 351 -10.82 -0.50 -19.06
CA MET A 351 -9.50 -1.03 -18.64
C MET A 351 -8.26 -0.54 -19.42
N SER A 352 -8.36 0.54 -20.16
CA SER A 352 -7.38 0.97 -21.14
C SER A 352 -7.19 2.48 -21.09
N ASN A 353 -6.06 2.94 -21.64
CA ASN A 353 -5.75 4.35 -21.67
C ASN A 353 -6.59 5.03 -22.75
N LEU A 354 -7.70 5.67 -22.37
CA LEU A 354 -8.57 6.45 -23.27
C LEU A 354 -7.89 7.67 -23.93
N LYS A 355 -6.56 7.81 -23.82
CA LYS A 355 -5.78 8.84 -24.51
C LYS A 355 -5.50 8.49 -25.99
N GLU A 356 -5.88 7.30 -26.45
CA GLU A 356 -5.78 6.91 -27.87
C GLU A 356 -6.74 7.72 -28.75
N GLU A 357 -6.30 8.13 -29.94
CA GLU A 357 -7.11 8.90 -30.89
C GLU A 357 -8.37 8.11 -31.33
N SER A 358 -8.27 6.79 -31.44
CA SER A 358 -9.39 5.90 -31.75
C SER A 358 -10.52 5.96 -30.71
N ALA A 359 -10.21 6.30 -29.46
CA ALA A 359 -11.19 6.42 -28.37
C ALA A 359 -11.81 7.83 -28.26
N SER A 360 -11.33 8.80 -29.05
CA SER A 360 -11.71 10.21 -28.92
C SER A 360 -13.21 10.48 -29.03
N GLY A 361 -13.94 9.73 -29.87
CA GLY A 361 -15.39 9.86 -30.01
C GLY A 361 -16.13 9.48 -28.72
N PHE A 362 -15.79 8.33 -28.14
CA PHE A 362 -16.35 7.87 -26.87
C PHE A 362 -16.02 8.82 -25.72
N VAL A 363 -14.77 9.30 -25.64
CA VAL A 363 -14.36 10.31 -24.65
C VAL A 363 -15.17 11.59 -24.79
N ARG A 364 -15.43 12.05 -26.03
CA ARG A 364 -16.26 13.23 -26.29
C ARG A 364 -17.71 13.05 -25.83
N LEU A 365 -18.28 11.86 -25.98
CA LEU A 365 -19.62 11.55 -25.48
C LEU A 365 -19.69 11.61 -23.95
N LEU A 366 -18.73 10.98 -23.27
CA LEU A 366 -18.64 11.02 -21.81
C LEU A 366 -18.40 12.45 -21.29
N ASP A 367 -17.48 13.18 -21.92
CA ASP A 367 -17.15 14.55 -21.55
C ASP A 367 -18.37 15.47 -21.70
N ALA A 368 -19.16 15.33 -22.77
CA ALA A 368 -20.40 16.09 -22.96
C ALA A 368 -21.40 15.89 -21.80
N ALA A 369 -21.40 14.70 -21.18
CA ALA A 369 -22.23 14.38 -20.03
C ALA A 369 -21.59 14.69 -18.66
N GLY A 370 -20.38 15.27 -18.63
CA GLY A 370 -19.65 15.54 -17.40
C GLY A 370 -19.00 14.31 -16.76
N LEU A 371 -18.68 13.27 -17.56
CA LEU A 371 -18.12 12.00 -17.10
C LEU A 371 -16.71 11.74 -17.68
N SER A 372 -15.91 10.93 -16.99
CA SER A 372 -14.60 10.45 -17.47
C SER A 372 -14.29 9.03 -16.97
N MET A 373 -13.68 8.19 -17.82
CA MET A 373 -13.32 6.80 -17.51
C MET A 373 -11.81 6.54 -17.71
N ALA A 374 -10.95 7.29 -17.02
CA ALA A 374 -9.49 7.24 -17.27
C ALA A 374 -8.69 6.30 -16.35
N LEU A 375 -9.31 5.71 -15.33
CA LEU A 375 -8.59 4.92 -14.30
C LEU A 375 -8.70 3.42 -14.57
N ASN A 376 -7.57 2.74 -14.71
CA ASN A 376 -7.51 1.30 -15.02
C ASN A 376 -7.76 0.37 -13.79
N LYS A 377 -7.79 0.94 -12.58
CA LYS A 377 -7.97 0.14 -11.35
C LYS A 377 -9.45 0.04 -10.97
N SER A 378 -9.83 -1.12 -10.44
CA SER A 378 -11.13 -1.29 -9.80
C SER A 378 -11.20 -0.40 -8.56
N VAL A 379 -12.36 0.21 -8.35
CA VAL A 379 -12.66 1.04 -7.15
C VAL A 379 -13.45 0.27 -6.10
N VAL A 380 -13.67 -1.03 -6.31
CA VAL A 380 -14.36 -1.92 -5.39
C VAL A 380 -13.33 -2.82 -4.71
N ASN A 381 -13.34 -2.82 -3.36
CA ASN A 381 -12.51 -3.71 -2.57
C ASN A 381 -13.04 -5.14 -2.66
N ASN A 382 -12.15 -6.14 -2.65
CA ASN A 382 -12.57 -7.53 -2.52
C ASN A 382 -13.00 -7.81 -1.09
N ASP A 383 -14.03 -8.61 -0.90
CA ASP A 383 -14.37 -9.13 0.44
C ASP A 383 -13.17 -9.84 1.06
N PRO A 384 -13.03 -9.87 2.40
CA PRO A 384 -11.88 -10.45 3.08
C PRO A 384 -11.92 -11.99 2.99
N GLN A 385 -11.79 -12.55 1.80
CA GLN A 385 -11.73 -13.99 1.52
C GLN A 385 -10.37 -14.33 0.90
N GLY A 386 -9.94 -15.59 1.00
CA GLY A 386 -8.54 -15.95 0.72
C GLY A 386 -7.97 -17.11 1.52
N TYR A 387 -6.64 -17.20 1.62
CA TYR A 387 -5.96 -18.30 2.30
C TYR A 387 -6.21 -18.31 3.82
N PRO A 388 -6.15 -19.49 4.49
CA PRO A 388 -6.33 -19.64 5.93
C PRO A 388 -5.42 -18.78 6.83
N ASN A 389 -4.31 -18.28 6.28
CA ASN A 389 -3.33 -17.46 7.01
C ASN A 389 -3.67 -15.97 7.07
N ARG A 390 -4.74 -15.54 6.41
CA ARG A 390 -5.18 -14.14 6.40
C ARG A 390 -6.11 -13.88 7.59
N VAL A 391 -6.05 -12.69 8.16
CA VAL A 391 -6.94 -12.28 9.26
C VAL A 391 -8.28 -11.78 8.74
N ARG A 392 -9.29 -11.78 9.62
CA ARG A 392 -10.68 -11.33 9.36
C ARG A 392 -11.32 -12.03 8.16
N GLN A 393 -10.86 -13.25 7.88
CA GLN A 393 -11.26 -14.02 6.72
C GLN A 393 -12.73 -14.45 6.74
N GLN A 394 -13.34 -14.54 5.58
CA GLN A 394 -14.68 -15.09 5.38
C GLN A 394 -14.65 -16.23 4.35
N ARG A 395 -15.70 -17.06 4.37
CA ARG A 395 -15.93 -18.18 3.44
C ARG A 395 -17.39 -18.23 3.01
N ALA A 396 -17.68 -19.07 2.02
CA ALA A 396 -19.05 -19.37 1.62
C ALA A 396 -19.85 -19.99 2.78
N THR A 397 -19.22 -20.94 3.49
CA THR A 397 -19.71 -21.63 4.68
C THR A 397 -19.13 -21.03 5.97
N GLY A 398 -19.67 -21.44 7.12
CA GLY A 398 -19.13 -21.03 8.42
C GLY A 398 -17.68 -21.48 8.59
N ILE A 399 -16.92 -20.73 9.39
CA ILE A 399 -15.54 -21.06 9.74
C ILE A 399 -15.33 -21.01 11.24
N TRP A 400 -14.34 -21.76 11.69
CA TRP A 400 -13.76 -21.59 13.02
C TRP A 400 -12.34 -21.09 12.89
N VAL A 401 -11.99 -20.00 13.55
CA VAL A 401 -10.67 -19.39 13.43
C VAL A 401 -10.16 -18.90 14.78
N TYR A 402 -8.86 -19.03 15.01
CA TYR A 402 -8.18 -18.43 16.15
C TYR A 402 -7.21 -17.35 15.66
N GLU A 403 -7.61 -16.09 15.84
CA GLU A 403 -6.78 -14.91 15.59
C GLU A 403 -6.19 -14.36 16.89
N ARG A 404 -4.95 -13.86 16.87
CA ARG A 404 -4.26 -13.32 18.07
C ARG A 404 -3.27 -12.22 17.73
N TYR A 405 -2.80 -11.55 18.79
CA TYR A 405 -1.59 -10.72 18.73
C TYR A 405 -0.42 -11.48 19.37
N PRO A 406 0.70 -11.69 18.65
CA PRO A 406 1.88 -12.36 19.20
C PRO A 406 2.55 -11.49 20.28
N ALA A 407 3.28 -12.14 21.20
CA ALA A 407 4.03 -11.42 22.22
C ALA A 407 5.24 -10.69 21.61
N VAL A 408 5.53 -9.50 22.14
CA VAL A 408 6.71 -8.68 21.79
C VAL A 408 7.54 -8.52 23.06
N ASP A 409 8.84 -8.86 22.99
CA ASP A 409 9.76 -8.86 24.13
C ASP A 409 9.25 -9.68 25.33
N GLY A 410 8.64 -10.83 25.06
CA GLY A 410 8.11 -11.74 26.09
C GLY A 410 6.84 -11.25 26.80
N ALA A 411 6.13 -10.25 26.26
CA ALA A 411 4.85 -9.78 26.79
C ALA A 411 3.81 -9.50 25.70
N LEU A 412 2.51 -9.52 26.04
CA LEU A 412 1.46 -9.09 25.12
C LEU A 412 1.65 -7.61 24.73
N PRO A 413 1.29 -7.20 23.50
CA PRO A 413 1.46 -5.82 23.05
C PRO A 413 0.40 -4.85 23.62
N TYR A 414 -0.40 -5.32 24.58
CA TYR A 414 -1.39 -4.55 25.31
C TYR A 414 -1.49 -5.03 26.76
N THR A 415 -2.07 -4.17 27.60
CA THR A 415 -2.45 -4.50 28.98
C THR A 415 -3.92 -4.18 29.17
N ILE A 416 -4.58 -4.92 30.07
CA ILE A 416 -5.97 -4.65 30.47
C ILE A 416 -5.93 -4.17 31.91
N ASP A 417 -6.41 -2.96 32.17
CA ASP A 417 -6.52 -2.43 33.52
C ASP A 417 -7.58 -3.23 34.29
N SER A 418 -7.15 -3.96 35.32
CA SER A 418 -8.01 -4.90 36.05
C SER A 418 -9.14 -4.23 36.84
N LYS A 419 -9.14 -2.89 36.99
CA LYS A 419 -10.18 -2.15 37.72
C LYS A 419 -11.18 -1.49 36.77
N THR A 420 -10.70 -0.97 35.65
CA THR A 420 -11.53 -0.21 34.68
C THR A 420 -11.91 -1.02 33.46
N GLY A 421 -11.22 -2.13 33.18
CA GLY A 421 -11.38 -2.91 31.95
C GLY A 421 -10.84 -2.22 30.70
N GLU A 422 -10.10 -1.12 30.85
CA GLU A 422 -9.52 -0.34 29.75
C GLU A 422 -8.33 -1.10 29.12
N VAL A 423 -8.33 -1.19 27.80
CA VAL A 423 -7.24 -1.80 27.01
C VAL A 423 -6.23 -0.71 26.64
N LYS A 424 -4.97 -0.88 27.08
CA LYS A 424 -3.86 0.03 26.80
C LYS A 424 -2.84 -0.64 25.91
N TRP A 425 -2.68 -0.13 24.70
CA TRP A 425 -1.70 -0.61 23.74
C TRP A 425 -0.31 -0.05 24.03
N LYS A 426 0.70 -0.92 24.13
CA LYS A 426 2.08 -0.54 24.45
C LYS A 426 2.61 0.55 23.51
N TYR A 427 2.39 0.38 22.21
CA TYR A 427 2.85 1.32 21.17
C TYR A 427 2.24 2.73 21.31
N GLN A 428 1.00 2.83 21.80
CA GLN A 428 0.33 4.12 22.04
C GLN A 428 0.89 4.80 23.29
N VAL A 429 1.05 4.03 24.38
CA VAL A 429 1.60 4.53 25.65
C VAL A 429 3.05 5.00 25.48
N GLU A 430 3.85 4.27 24.70
CA GLU A 430 5.25 4.62 24.43
C GLU A 430 5.42 5.64 23.30
N ASN A 431 4.34 6.05 22.63
CA ASN A 431 4.35 6.92 21.47
C ASN A 431 5.26 6.41 20.33
N LYS A 432 5.17 5.10 20.04
CA LYS A 432 5.91 4.40 18.98
C LYS A 432 4.96 3.78 17.95
N PRO A 433 4.33 4.57 17.06
CA PRO A 433 3.38 4.03 16.08
C PRO A 433 3.94 3.02 15.07
N ASP A 434 5.26 2.94 14.90
CA ASP A 434 5.89 1.90 14.07
C ASP A 434 5.83 0.51 14.74
N ASP A 435 5.66 0.47 16.07
CA ASP A 435 5.53 -0.75 16.86
C ASP A 435 4.06 -1.22 16.96
N LYS A 436 3.17 -0.65 16.13
CA LYS A 436 1.76 -1.04 16.06
C LYS A 436 1.66 -2.56 15.81
N PRO A 437 1.01 -3.32 16.71
CA PRO A 437 1.03 -4.77 16.63
C PRO A 437 0.21 -5.27 15.44
N LYS A 438 0.65 -6.38 14.84
CA LYS A 438 -0.03 -7.02 13.71
C LYS A 438 -0.82 -8.21 14.22
N LEU A 439 -2.09 -8.27 13.82
CA LEU A 439 -2.96 -9.42 14.06
C LEU A 439 -2.52 -10.58 13.15
N GLU A 440 -2.55 -11.81 13.67
CA GLU A 440 -2.24 -13.03 12.92
C GLU A 440 -3.30 -14.11 13.15
N VAL A 441 -3.40 -15.07 12.23
CA VAL A 441 -4.06 -16.36 12.49
C VAL A 441 -3.05 -17.28 13.16
N ALA A 442 -3.38 -17.83 14.32
CA ALA A 442 -2.48 -18.73 15.04
C ALA A 442 -2.13 -19.96 14.18
N SER A 443 -0.90 -20.45 14.31
CA SER A 443 -0.43 -21.59 13.51
C SER A 443 0.51 -22.48 14.31
N TRP A 444 0.66 -23.74 13.91
CA TRP A 444 1.63 -24.67 14.50
C TRP A 444 2.32 -25.48 13.40
N LEU A 445 3.45 -26.10 13.72
CA LEU A 445 4.12 -27.03 12.82
C LEU A 445 3.66 -28.46 13.11
N GLU A 446 3.26 -29.18 12.07
CA GLU A 446 2.89 -30.59 12.12
C GLU A 446 3.85 -31.40 11.23
N ASP A 447 4.34 -32.55 11.71
CA ASP A 447 5.13 -33.46 10.90
C ASP A 447 4.21 -34.31 10.02
N VAL A 448 4.38 -34.19 8.70
CA VAL A 448 3.65 -34.94 7.68
C VAL A 448 4.67 -35.59 6.77
N ASP A 449 4.77 -36.92 6.83
CA ASP A 449 5.72 -37.72 6.03
C ASP A 449 7.19 -37.26 6.14
N GLY A 450 7.62 -36.82 7.34
CA GLY A 450 8.99 -36.35 7.58
C GLY A 450 9.26 -34.91 7.11
N LYS A 451 8.21 -34.17 6.73
CA LYS A 451 8.26 -32.74 6.40
C LYS A 451 7.43 -31.96 7.41
N GLN A 452 7.99 -30.84 7.88
CA GLN A 452 7.25 -29.90 8.73
C GLN A 452 6.33 -29.04 7.87
N GLU A 453 5.02 -29.17 8.07
CA GLU A 453 4.00 -28.34 7.43
C GLU A 453 3.39 -27.36 8.46
N THR A 454 3.25 -26.09 8.07
CA THR A 454 2.51 -25.11 8.87
C THR A 454 1.01 -25.38 8.75
N ARG A 455 0.37 -25.65 9.88
CA ARG A 455 -1.08 -25.74 10.03
C ARG A 455 -1.60 -24.46 10.68
N TYR A 456 -2.67 -23.91 10.14
CA TYR A 456 -3.34 -22.73 10.70
C TYR A 456 -4.52 -23.17 11.56
N ALA A 457 -4.79 -22.42 12.63
CA ALA A 457 -5.95 -22.60 13.48
C ALA A 457 -7.20 -22.06 12.77
N PHE A 458 -7.58 -22.76 11.71
CA PHE A 458 -8.63 -22.41 10.77
C PHE A 458 -9.35 -23.69 10.33
N ILE A 459 -10.66 -23.71 10.46
CA ILE A 459 -11.53 -24.80 10.03
C ILE A 459 -12.55 -24.23 9.08
N ASP A 460 -12.62 -24.78 7.87
CA ASP A 460 -13.71 -24.52 6.94
C ASP A 460 -14.80 -25.57 7.14
N GLU A 461 -16.02 -25.19 7.52
CA GLU A 461 -17.10 -26.15 7.71
C GLU A 461 -17.47 -26.89 6.41
N ALA A 462 -17.11 -26.35 5.24
CA ALA A 462 -17.30 -27.04 3.96
C ALA A 462 -16.59 -28.42 3.93
N ASP A 463 -15.46 -28.55 4.62
CA ASP A 463 -14.64 -29.76 4.68
C ASP A 463 -15.08 -30.73 5.79
N HIS A 464 -15.94 -30.27 6.72
CA HIS A 464 -16.32 -30.98 7.93
C HIS A 464 -17.85 -31.17 8.05
N LYS A 465 -18.40 -32.00 7.15
CA LYS A 465 -19.86 -32.22 7.00
C LYS A 465 -20.53 -33.01 8.13
N THR A 466 -19.78 -33.51 9.11
CA THR A 466 -20.32 -34.24 10.28
C THR A 466 -19.83 -33.61 11.57
N GLU A 467 -20.67 -33.65 12.61
CA GLU A 467 -20.32 -33.14 13.94
C GLU A 467 -19.03 -33.79 14.48
N ASP A 468 -18.85 -35.10 14.28
CA ASP A 468 -17.65 -35.82 14.69
C ASP A 468 -16.38 -35.31 13.98
N SER A 469 -16.48 -35.00 12.68
CA SER A 469 -15.34 -34.48 11.91
C SER A 469 -14.97 -33.06 12.34
N LEU A 470 -15.97 -32.21 12.57
CA LEU A 470 -15.77 -30.85 13.07
C LEU A 470 -15.17 -30.87 14.49
N LYS A 471 -15.70 -31.74 15.37
CA LYS A 471 -15.19 -31.92 16.72
C LYS A 471 -13.73 -32.37 16.71
N ALA A 472 -13.39 -33.36 15.88
CA ALA A 472 -12.01 -33.81 15.74
C ALA A 472 -11.07 -32.70 15.22
N ALA A 473 -11.53 -31.87 14.30
CA ALA A 473 -10.77 -30.72 13.81
C ALA A 473 -10.53 -29.66 14.90
N LYS A 474 -11.55 -29.35 15.70
CA LYS A 474 -11.43 -28.47 16.87
C LYS A 474 -10.48 -29.05 17.93
N GLU A 475 -10.58 -30.34 18.22
CA GLU A 475 -9.70 -31.03 19.16
C GLU A 475 -8.22 -30.94 18.75
N LYS A 476 -7.91 -30.99 17.45
CA LYS A 476 -6.55 -30.74 16.97
C LYS A 476 -6.05 -29.33 17.31
N ILE A 477 -6.89 -28.32 17.14
CA ILE A 477 -6.53 -26.94 17.51
C ILE A 477 -6.34 -26.82 19.02
N PHE A 478 -7.24 -27.36 19.84
CA PHE A 478 -7.10 -27.33 21.30
C PHE A 478 -5.87 -28.10 21.80
N ALA A 479 -5.48 -29.18 21.13
CA ALA A 479 -4.25 -29.90 21.43
C ALA A 479 -3.00 -29.09 21.07
N ALA A 480 -3.05 -28.34 19.95
CA ALA A 480 -1.97 -27.45 19.53
C ALA A 480 -1.83 -26.20 20.43
N PHE A 481 -2.95 -25.74 21.02
CA PHE A 481 -3.01 -24.57 21.89
C PHE A 481 -3.67 -24.91 23.25
N PRO A 482 -2.95 -25.60 24.17
CA PRO A 482 -3.50 -26.02 25.44
C PRO A 482 -4.00 -24.85 26.29
N GLY A 483 -5.29 -24.83 26.61
CA GLY A 483 -5.93 -23.76 27.39
C GLY A 483 -6.77 -22.79 26.56
N LEU A 484 -6.69 -22.86 25.22
CA LEU A 484 -7.61 -22.15 24.32
C LEU A 484 -9.04 -22.63 24.56
N LYS A 485 -10.00 -21.70 24.49
CA LYS A 485 -11.44 -21.98 24.61
C LYS A 485 -12.19 -21.42 23.41
N GLU A 486 -13.39 -21.93 23.17
CA GLU A 486 -14.31 -21.29 22.22
C GLU A 486 -14.73 -19.92 22.75
N CYS A 487 -14.95 -18.98 21.83
CA CYS A 487 -15.47 -17.67 22.15
C CYS A 487 -16.89 -17.77 22.71
N THR A 488 -17.24 -16.90 23.65
CA THR A 488 -18.52 -16.99 24.40
C THR A 488 -19.58 -16.00 23.94
N ASN A 489 -19.24 -15.00 23.10
CA ASN A 489 -20.20 -14.00 22.66
C ASN A 489 -20.78 -14.35 21.27
N PRO A 490 -21.98 -14.95 21.19
CA PRO A 490 -22.57 -15.29 19.90
C PRO A 490 -23.05 -14.07 19.09
N ALA A 491 -23.05 -12.87 19.67
CA ALA A 491 -23.53 -11.65 19.02
C ALA A 491 -22.42 -10.85 18.31
N TYR A 492 -21.16 -11.32 18.34
CA TYR A 492 -20.03 -10.64 17.71
C TYR A 492 -19.06 -11.65 17.07
N HIS A 493 -18.79 -11.50 15.77
CA HIS A 493 -18.06 -12.49 14.95
C HIS A 493 -16.69 -11.99 14.45
N TYR A 494 -15.89 -11.40 15.35
CA TYR A 494 -14.49 -11.00 15.11
C TYR A 494 -13.67 -10.97 16.43
N GLU A 495 -14.00 -11.86 17.36
CA GLU A 495 -13.26 -12.01 18.62
C GLU A 495 -11.84 -12.55 18.36
N VAL A 496 -10.91 -12.23 19.25
CA VAL A 496 -9.51 -12.70 19.19
C VAL A 496 -9.16 -13.42 20.49
N ASN A 497 -8.10 -14.22 20.49
CA ASN A 497 -7.63 -14.99 21.65
C ASN A 497 -8.58 -16.11 22.14
N CYS A 498 -9.58 -16.45 21.33
CA CYS A 498 -10.44 -17.62 21.50
C CYS A 498 -10.71 -18.26 20.13
N LEU A 499 -11.17 -19.51 20.11
CA LEU A 499 -11.60 -20.18 18.87
C LEU A 499 -13.00 -19.65 18.50
N GLU A 500 -13.02 -18.74 17.53
CA GLU A 500 -14.20 -17.98 17.12
C GLU A 500 -14.96 -18.72 16.03
N TYR A 501 -16.30 -18.76 16.14
CA TYR A 501 -17.17 -19.10 15.02
C TYR A 501 -17.56 -17.85 14.24
N ARG A 502 -17.33 -17.88 12.93
CA ARG A 502 -17.74 -16.82 12.01
C ARG A 502 -18.70 -17.38 10.95
N PRO A 503 -19.89 -16.78 10.77
CA PRO A 503 -20.86 -17.27 9.80
C PRO A 503 -20.34 -17.08 8.36
N GLY A 504 -20.76 -17.99 7.48
CA GLY A 504 -20.45 -17.91 6.05
C GLY A 504 -21.21 -16.80 5.35
N THR A 505 -20.66 -16.28 4.26
CA THR A 505 -21.29 -15.22 3.46
C THR A 505 -22.38 -15.74 2.53
N GLY A 506 -22.47 -17.06 2.32
CA GLY A 506 -23.36 -17.68 1.34
C GLY A 506 -22.90 -17.51 -0.12
N VAL A 507 -21.82 -16.75 -0.38
CA VAL A 507 -21.27 -16.55 -1.72
C VAL A 507 -20.21 -17.63 -2.00
N PRO A 508 -20.39 -18.49 -3.04
CA PRO A 508 -19.42 -19.52 -3.36
C PRO A 508 -18.04 -18.94 -3.71
N VAL A 509 -16.98 -19.66 -3.34
CA VAL A 509 -15.58 -19.32 -3.65
C VAL A 509 -15.02 -20.22 -4.74
N THR A 510 -13.94 -19.78 -5.39
CA THR A 510 -13.31 -20.44 -6.54
C THR A 510 -11.82 -20.69 -6.32
N GLY A 511 -11.36 -21.81 -6.88
CA GLY A 511 -9.95 -22.19 -6.97
C GLY A 511 -9.22 -22.33 -5.63
N GLY A 512 -7.92 -22.56 -5.71
CA GLY A 512 -7.05 -22.70 -4.54
C GLY A 512 -6.80 -21.38 -3.80
N MET A 513 -7.20 -20.24 -4.37
CA MET A 513 -7.11 -18.93 -3.70
C MET A 513 -8.38 -18.58 -2.93
N TYR A 514 -9.46 -19.36 -3.07
CA TYR A 514 -10.75 -19.14 -2.40
C TYR A 514 -11.34 -17.74 -2.63
N VAL A 515 -11.26 -17.26 -3.88
CA VAL A 515 -11.79 -15.95 -4.29
C VAL A 515 -13.30 -16.09 -4.53
N PRO A 516 -14.17 -15.20 -3.99
CA PRO A 516 -15.60 -15.29 -4.20
C PRO A 516 -15.95 -15.16 -5.68
N GLN A 517 -17.04 -15.79 -6.12
CA GLN A 517 -17.51 -15.66 -7.50
C GLN A 517 -17.88 -14.21 -7.85
N TYR A 518 -18.31 -13.43 -6.86
CA TYR A 518 -18.71 -12.02 -6.96
C TYR A 518 -18.67 -11.33 -5.60
N THR A 519 -18.71 -10.00 -5.57
CA THR A 519 -18.81 -9.20 -4.34
C THR A 519 -20.18 -8.56 -4.21
N GLN A 520 -20.72 -8.45 -2.99
CA GLN A 520 -22.01 -7.82 -2.74
C GLN A 520 -21.86 -6.54 -1.92
N LEU A 521 -22.44 -5.44 -2.40
CA LEU A 521 -22.50 -4.18 -1.66
C LEU A 521 -23.87 -4.02 -1.00
N SER A 522 -23.89 -3.68 0.29
CA SER A 522 -25.13 -3.41 1.01
C SER A 522 -25.69 -2.03 0.64
N LEU A 523 -26.92 -1.99 0.14
CA LEU A 523 -27.64 -0.77 -0.23
C LEU A 523 -28.73 -0.47 0.81
N ASN A 524 -28.75 0.77 1.31
CA ASN A 524 -29.83 1.30 2.14
C ASN A 524 -29.79 2.85 2.13
N ALA A 525 -30.79 3.48 2.75
CA ALA A 525 -30.93 4.93 2.78
C ALA A 525 -29.72 5.64 3.44
N ASP A 526 -29.17 5.09 4.51
CA ASP A 526 -28.03 5.70 5.22
C ASP A 526 -26.73 5.56 4.43
N THR A 527 -26.51 4.43 3.75
CA THR A 527 -25.39 4.25 2.82
C THR A 527 -25.48 5.26 1.67
N ALA A 528 -26.68 5.49 1.13
CA ALA A 528 -26.89 6.47 0.06
C ALA A 528 -26.56 7.89 0.53
N LYS A 529 -27.03 8.29 1.71
CA LYS A 529 -26.72 9.61 2.31
C LYS A 529 -25.22 9.77 2.54
N ALA A 530 -24.56 8.77 3.13
CA ALA A 530 -23.12 8.81 3.39
C ALA A 530 -22.31 8.93 2.08
N MET A 531 -22.75 8.24 1.02
CA MET A 531 -22.14 8.32 -0.30
C MET A 531 -22.28 9.71 -0.92
N VAL A 532 -23.47 10.30 -0.89
CA VAL A 532 -23.71 11.66 -1.42
C VAL A 532 -22.88 12.69 -0.65
N GLN A 533 -22.80 12.57 0.67
CA GLN A 533 -21.93 13.42 1.50
C GLN A 533 -20.44 13.27 1.12
N ALA A 534 -19.97 12.06 0.85
CA ALA A 534 -18.60 11.83 0.40
C ALA A 534 -18.32 12.45 -1.00
N ALA A 535 -19.35 12.58 -1.84
CA ALA A 535 -19.26 13.17 -3.17
C ALA A 535 -19.51 14.70 -3.19
N ASP A 536 -19.92 15.32 -2.09
CA ASP A 536 -20.08 16.79 -1.99
C ASP A 536 -18.71 17.48 -1.90
N LEU A 537 -18.10 17.70 -3.06
CA LEU A 537 -16.75 18.25 -3.19
C LEU A 537 -16.66 19.68 -2.62
N GLY A 538 -17.70 20.50 -2.85
CA GLY A 538 -17.71 21.90 -2.46
C GLY A 538 -17.79 22.10 -0.94
N THR A 539 -18.70 21.39 -0.27
CA THR A 539 -18.78 21.46 1.20
C THR A 539 -17.53 20.85 1.84
N ASN A 540 -17.08 19.70 1.34
CA ASN A 540 -15.95 18.99 1.93
C ASN A 540 -14.65 19.81 1.83
N ILE A 541 -14.33 20.39 0.67
CA ILE A 541 -13.12 21.24 0.54
C ILE A 541 -13.22 22.51 1.39
N GLN A 542 -14.42 23.11 1.49
CA GLN A 542 -14.64 24.29 2.31
C GLN A 542 -14.46 23.99 3.80
N ARG A 543 -14.96 22.85 4.29
CA ARG A 543 -14.79 22.44 5.69
C ARG A 543 -13.32 22.20 6.03
N LEU A 544 -12.57 21.55 5.13
CA LEU A 544 -11.12 21.38 5.30
C LEU A 544 -10.37 22.72 5.27
N TYR A 545 -10.78 23.65 4.41
CA TYR A 545 -10.24 25.02 4.39
C TYR A 545 -10.51 25.76 5.71
N GLN A 546 -11.75 25.73 6.23
CA GLN A 546 -12.09 26.39 7.51
C GLN A 546 -11.32 25.79 8.68
N HIS A 547 -11.14 24.46 8.69
CA HIS A 547 -10.29 23.77 9.65
C HIS A 547 -8.85 24.27 9.61
N GLU A 548 -8.28 24.34 8.41
CA GLU A 548 -6.92 24.83 8.26
C GLU A 548 -6.78 26.31 8.65
N LEU A 549 -7.79 27.13 8.33
CA LEU A 549 -7.85 28.54 8.71
C LEU A 549 -7.88 28.72 10.24
N TYR A 550 -8.57 27.83 10.95
CA TYR A 550 -8.56 27.79 12.42
C TYR A 550 -7.14 27.67 12.96
N PHE A 551 -6.36 26.70 12.49
CA PHE A 551 -4.98 26.53 12.96
C PHE A 551 -4.05 27.65 12.50
N ARG A 552 -4.12 28.06 11.23
CA ARG A 552 -3.26 29.13 10.69
C ARG A 552 -3.49 30.49 11.36
N THR A 553 -4.70 30.74 11.85
CA THR A 553 -5.04 32.00 12.51
C THR A 553 -5.02 31.91 14.04
N ASN A 554 -4.65 30.76 14.63
CA ASN A 554 -4.74 30.50 16.07
C ASN A 554 -6.16 30.73 16.61
N GLY A 555 -7.17 30.22 15.91
CA GLY A 555 -8.58 30.25 16.30
C GLY A 555 -9.31 31.58 16.07
N ARG A 556 -8.67 32.58 15.44
CA ARG A 556 -9.31 33.89 15.18
C ARG A 556 -10.35 33.83 14.05
N LYS A 557 -10.18 32.92 13.10
CA LYS A 557 -11.09 32.64 11.97
C LYS A 557 -11.15 31.12 11.76
N GLY A 558 -12.13 30.64 11.02
CA GLY A 558 -12.24 29.21 10.71
C GLY A 558 -12.94 28.39 11.80
N GLU A 559 -13.13 27.11 11.51
CA GLU A 559 -13.89 26.16 12.34
C GLU A 559 -13.10 24.87 12.49
N ARG A 560 -12.88 24.41 13.73
CA ARG A 560 -12.17 23.16 13.99
C ARG A 560 -13.11 21.96 13.82
N LEU A 561 -12.63 20.96 13.09
CA LEU A 561 -13.30 19.66 12.93
C LEU A 561 -12.87 18.70 14.05
N SER A 562 -13.74 17.74 14.39
CA SER A 562 -13.34 16.58 15.19
C SER A 562 -12.33 15.73 14.39
N SER A 563 -11.55 14.89 15.07
CA SER A 563 -10.61 13.98 14.40
C SER A 563 -11.32 13.03 13.43
N VAL A 564 -12.50 12.54 13.81
CA VAL A 564 -13.33 11.66 12.97
C VAL A 564 -13.78 12.35 11.70
N ASP A 565 -14.31 13.58 11.80
CA ASP A 565 -14.75 14.35 10.64
C ASP A 565 -13.57 14.74 9.74
N LEU A 566 -12.46 15.18 10.35
CA LEU A 566 -11.25 15.52 9.62
C LEU A 566 -10.76 14.33 8.80
N GLU A 567 -10.61 13.16 9.42
CA GLU A 567 -10.10 11.94 8.76
C GLU A 567 -11.03 11.54 7.62
N ARG A 568 -12.33 11.45 7.87
CA ARG A 568 -13.35 11.11 6.87
C ARG A 568 -13.30 12.07 5.68
N LEU A 569 -13.30 13.38 5.93
CA LEU A 569 -13.29 14.39 4.88
C LEU A 569 -11.98 14.39 4.10
N TYR A 570 -10.84 14.25 4.79
CA TYR A 570 -9.53 14.18 4.17
C TYR A 570 -9.40 12.94 3.27
N GLN A 571 -9.79 11.76 3.76
CA GLN A 571 -9.78 10.52 2.97
C GLN A 571 -10.69 10.63 1.74
N ASN A 572 -11.95 11.05 1.91
CA ASN A 572 -12.88 11.23 0.79
C ASN A 572 -12.31 12.21 -0.24
N MET A 573 -11.81 13.38 0.19
CA MET A 573 -11.25 14.37 -0.74
C MET A 573 -9.96 13.92 -1.41
N SER A 574 -9.14 13.08 -0.76
CA SER A 574 -7.91 12.54 -1.36
C SER A 574 -8.21 11.70 -2.60
N VAL A 575 -9.28 10.90 -2.57
CA VAL A 575 -9.76 10.06 -3.67
C VAL A 575 -10.11 10.90 -4.92
N TRP A 576 -10.71 12.06 -4.71
CA TRP A 576 -11.08 12.99 -5.79
C TRP A 576 -9.92 13.88 -6.24
N LEU A 577 -9.01 14.28 -5.35
CA LEU A 577 -7.97 15.26 -5.68
C LEU A 577 -6.67 14.63 -6.20
N TRP A 578 -6.29 13.42 -5.81
CA TRP A 578 -4.98 12.84 -6.13
C TRP A 578 -4.92 12.18 -7.52
N ASN A 579 -5.18 12.98 -8.56
CA ASN A 579 -5.16 12.63 -9.98
C ASN A 579 -4.89 13.88 -10.84
N ASP A 580 -4.89 13.77 -12.18
CA ASP A 580 -4.77 14.88 -13.14
C ASP A 580 -6.11 15.23 -13.84
N THR A 581 -7.24 14.76 -13.30
CA THR A 581 -8.58 14.96 -13.90
C THR A 581 -8.94 16.44 -14.00
N SER A 582 -9.42 16.88 -15.16
CA SER A 582 -9.82 18.28 -15.41
C SER A 582 -11.27 18.50 -14.96
N TYR A 583 -11.45 18.90 -13.70
CA TYR A 583 -12.75 19.26 -13.14
C TYR A 583 -13.20 20.64 -13.64
N ARG A 584 -14.50 20.81 -13.90
CA ARG A 584 -15.08 22.08 -14.34
C ARG A 584 -16.47 22.30 -13.73
N TYR A 585 -16.89 23.55 -13.75
CA TYR A 585 -18.26 23.95 -13.43
C TYR A 585 -18.97 24.40 -14.71
N GLU A 586 -20.22 23.97 -14.86
CA GLU A 586 -21.11 24.31 -15.96
C GLU A 586 -22.28 25.16 -15.44
N GLU A 587 -22.39 26.37 -15.99
CA GLU A 587 -23.44 27.32 -15.63
C GLU A 587 -24.82 26.81 -16.10
N GLY A 588 -25.85 27.07 -15.29
CA GLY A 588 -27.23 26.64 -15.58
C GLY A 588 -27.53 25.18 -15.25
N LYS A 589 -26.54 24.39 -14.83
CA LYS A 589 -26.73 23.03 -14.28
C LYS A 589 -26.82 23.07 -12.76
N ASN A 590 -27.52 22.09 -12.17
CA ASN A 590 -27.63 21.98 -10.72
C ASN A 590 -26.24 21.71 -10.09
N ASP A 591 -25.90 22.38 -9.00
CA ASP A 591 -24.58 22.30 -8.35
C ASP A 591 -24.71 21.78 -6.90
N GLU A 592 -25.45 20.69 -6.73
CA GLU A 592 -25.69 20.04 -5.43
C GLU A 592 -24.40 19.54 -4.78
N LEU A 593 -23.45 19.02 -5.58
CA LEU A 593 -22.14 18.54 -5.11
C LEU A 593 -21.06 19.64 -5.00
N GLY A 594 -21.42 20.90 -5.28
CA GLY A 594 -20.56 22.07 -5.08
C GLY A 594 -19.30 22.13 -5.95
N PHE A 595 -19.40 21.71 -7.23
CA PHE A 595 -18.31 21.83 -8.20
C PHE A 595 -17.87 23.27 -8.41
N LYS A 596 -18.78 24.24 -8.28
CA LYS A 596 -18.40 25.66 -8.40
C LYS A 596 -17.32 26.02 -7.37
N THR A 597 -17.62 25.83 -6.08
CA THR A 597 -16.67 26.08 -4.99
C THR A 597 -15.40 25.26 -5.16
N PHE A 598 -15.54 23.97 -5.46
CA PHE A 598 -14.40 23.07 -5.63
C PHE A 598 -13.44 23.54 -6.73
N THR A 599 -13.96 23.90 -7.90
CA THR A 599 -13.15 24.37 -9.04
C THR A 599 -12.60 25.78 -8.84
N GLU A 600 -13.25 26.64 -8.04
CA GLU A 600 -12.69 27.94 -7.63
C GLU A 600 -11.41 27.75 -6.79
N PHE A 601 -11.41 26.81 -5.82
CA PHE A 601 -10.19 26.46 -5.08
C PHE A 601 -9.09 25.96 -6.01
N LEU A 602 -9.39 25.03 -6.92
CA LEU A 602 -8.41 24.51 -7.88
C LEU A 602 -7.81 25.67 -8.71
N ASN A 603 -8.64 26.56 -9.24
CA ASN A 603 -8.19 27.71 -10.01
C ASN A 603 -7.32 28.67 -9.18
N CYS A 604 -7.55 28.84 -7.89
CA CYS A 604 -6.67 29.64 -7.04
C CYS A 604 -5.26 29.04 -6.89
N TYR A 605 -5.15 27.71 -6.76
CA TYR A 605 -3.85 27.03 -6.66
C TYR A 605 -3.14 26.89 -8.01
N ALA A 606 -3.89 26.87 -9.11
CA ALA A 606 -3.36 26.82 -10.47
C ALA A 606 -3.19 28.21 -11.11
N ASN A 607 -3.52 29.28 -10.38
CA ASN A 607 -3.52 30.66 -10.88
C ASN A 607 -4.29 30.82 -12.21
N ASP A 608 -5.55 30.35 -12.21
CA ASP A 608 -6.49 30.38 -13.33
C ASP A 608 -5.97 29.71 -14.62
N ALA A 609 -5.10 28.71 -14.51
CA ALA A 609 -4.56 28.00 -15.67
C ALA A 609 -5.55 27.01 -16.31
N TYR A 610 -6.64 26.64 -15.63
CA TYR A 610 -7.65 25.75 -16.20
C TYR A 610 -8.57 26.53 -17.16
N ALA A 611 -8.89 25.93 -18.30
CA ALA A 611 -9.77 26.53 -19.29
C ALA A 611 -11.25 26.17 -19.01
N GLY A 612 -12.13 27.18 -18.95
CA GLY A 612 -13.57 27.01 -18.80
C GLY A 612 -14.08 26.95 -17.36
N GLY A 613 -15.34 27.34 -17.15
CA GLY A 613 -16.00 27.31 -15.85
C GLY A 613 -15.66 28.48 -14.92
N THR A 614 -15.26 28.18 -13.68
CA THR A 614 -14.98 29.16 -12.62
C THR A 614 -13.59 29.80 -12.77
N LYS A 615 -13.40 30.90 -12.04
CA LYS A 615 -12.09 31.54 -11.82
C LYS A 615 -11.85 31.67 -10.32
N CYS A 616 -10.61 31.82 -9.92
CA CYS A 616 -10.25 32.17 -8.56
C CYS A 616 -10.90 33.50 -8.17
N SER A 617 -11.82 33.48 -7.20
CA SER A 617 -12.46 34.71 -6.73
C SER A 617 -11.43 35.57 -5.98
N ALA A 618 -11.56 36.90 -6.09
CA ALA A 618 -10.62 37.83 -5.47
C ALA A 618 -10.55 37.66 -3.95
N ASP A 619 -11.70 37.40 -3.31
CA ASP A 619 -11.78 37.19 -1.86
C ASP A 619 -11.11 35.88 -1.44
N LEU A 620 -11.34 34.79 -2.19
CA LEU A 620 -10.67 33.51 -1.91
C LEU A 620 -9.16 33.62 -2.15
N LYS A 621 -8.72 34.21 -3.27
CA LYS A 621 -7.29 34.47 -3.54
C LYS A 621 -6.66 35.23 -2.38
N LYS A 622 -7.29 36.34 -1.97
CA LYS A 622 -6.82 37.16 -0.87
C LYS A 622 -6.73 36.36 0.43
N ALA A 623 -7.74 35.56 0.75
CA ALA A 623 -7.73 34.77 1.97
C ALA A 623 -6.63 33.70 1.96
N LEU A 624 -6.41 33.01 0.84
CA LEU A 624 -5.32 32.02 0.72
C LEU A 624 -3.93 32.67 0.82
N VAL A 625 -3.75 33.88 0.27
CA VAL A 625 -2.52 34.67 0.38
C VAL A 625 -2.29 35.15 1.82
N ASP A 626 -3.29 35.78 2.44
CA ASP A 626 -3.21 36.34 3.80
C ASP A 626 -2.89 35.26 4.86
N ASN A 627 -3.18 33.99 4.55
CA ASN A 627 -2.95 32.84 5.44
C ASN A 627 -1.79 31.92 4.99
N ASN A 628 -0.92 32.39 4.09
CA ASN A 628 0.29 31.67 3.65
C ASN A 628 0.02 30.28 3.03
N MET A 629 -1.09 30.11 2.31
CA MET A 629 -1.39 28.88 1.57
C MET A 629 -0.86 28.96 0.13
N ILE A 630 -0.94 30.14 -0.47
CA ILE A 630 -0.32 30.50 -1.75
C ILE A 630 0.43 31.83 -1.60
N TYR A 631 1.41 32.10 -2.47
CA TYR A 631 2.14 33.35 -2.48
C TYR A 631 1.40 34.45 -3.26
N GLY A 632 1.39 35.67 -2.71
CA GLY A 632 0.78 36.84 -3.35
C GLY A 632 1.63 37.45 -4.46
N ASP A 633 1.00 38.38 -5.20
CA ASP A 633 1.55 38.99 -6.42
C ASP A 633 2.81 39.88 -6.19
N GLY A 634 3.17 40.16 -4.93
CA GLY A 634 4.35 40.96 -4.55
C GLY A 634 5.67 40.19 -4.46
N SER A 635 5.72 38.92 -4.88
CA SER A 635 6.92 38.08 -4.84
C SER A 635 7.21 37.44 -6.19
N SER A 636 8.46 37.03 -6.44
CA SER A 636 8.82 36.21 -7.62
C SER A 636 8.12 34.84 -7.65
N LYS A 637 7.47 34.46 -6.55
CA LYS A 637 6.71 33.22 -6.37
C LYS A 637 5.20 33.43 -6.50
N ALA A 638 4.74 34.57 -7.01
CA ALA A 638 3.32 34.89 -7.15
C ALA A 638 2.51 33.73 -7.74
N GLY A 639 1.42 33.35 -7.06
CA GLY A 639 0.54 32.25 -7.46
C GLY A 639 1.08 30.84 -7.19
N MET A 640 2.31 30.70 -6.68
CA MET A 640 2.84 29.40 -6.27
C MET A 640 2.22 28.99 -4.92
N MET A 641 1.94 27.70 -4.80
CA MET A 641 1.59 27.03 -3.56
C MET A 641 2.75 27.10 -2.56
N ASN A 642 2.45 27.45 -1.32
CA ASN A 642 3.37 27.38 -0.20
C ASN A 642 3.14 26.07 0.58
N PRO A 643 4.05 25.08 0.50
CA PRO A 643 3.91 23.81 1.24
C PRO A 643 3.84 23.97 2.75
N SER A 644 4.33 25.08 3.30
CA SER A 644 4.26 25.40 4.74
C SER A 644 4.87 24.34 5.67
N TYR A 645 5.97 23.69 5.26
CA TYR A 645 6.63 22.63 6.05
C TYR A 645 7.14 23.12 7.42
N PRO A 646 7.04 22.32 8.50
CA PRO A 646 6.46 20.98 8.54
C PRO A 646 4.94 21.01 8.35
N LEU A 647 4.45 20.03 7.59
CA LEU A 647 3.07 19.94 7.14
C LEU A 647 2.38 18.81 7.92
N ASN A 648 1.59 19.20 8.93
CA ASN A 648 0.71 18.32 9.68
C ASN A 648 -0.69 18.34 9.05
N TYR A 649 -1.22 17.21 8.58
CA TYR A 649 -2.57 17.17 8.00
C TYR A 649 -3.67 17.45 9.03
N MET A 650 -3.41 17.24 10.33
CA MET A 650 -4.34 17.57 11.41
C MET A 650 -4.50 19.07 11.64
N GLU A 651 -3.61 19.88 11.05
CA GLU A 651 -3.65 21.33 11.13
C GLU A 651 -3.81 21.98 9.76
N LYS A 652 -3.25 21.34 8.72
CA LYS A 652 -3.14 21.87 7.35
C LYS A 652 -3.65 20.84 6.31
N PRO A 653 -4.87 20.31 6.45
CA PRO A 653 -5.37 19.24 5.58
C PRO A 653 -5.52 19.66 4.12
N LEU A 654 -5.98 20.88 3.84
CA LEU A 654 -6.16 21.36 2.46
C LEU A 654 -4.82 21.56 1.77
N THR A 655 -3.85 22.20 2.44
CA THR A 655 -2.49 22.31 1.91
C THR A 655 -1.88 20.92 1.65
N ARG A 656 -2.13 19.93 2.53
CA ARG A 656 -1.67 18.56 2.31
C ARG A 656 -2.31 17.88 1.09
N LEU A 657 -3.61 18.10 0.86
CA LEU A 657 -4.31 17.57 -0.31
C LEU A 657 -3.79 18.21 -1.61
N MET A 658 -3.66 19.53 -1.64
CA MET A 658 -3.19 20.28 -2.80
C MET A 658 -1.73 19.95 -3.15
N LEU A 659 -0.89 19.72 -2.14
CA LEU A 659 0.49 19.29 -2.36
C LEU A 659 0.52 17.90 -3.00
N GLY A 660 -0.34 16.98 -2.53
CA GLY A 660 -0.52 15.67 -3.17
C GLY A 660 -0.94 15.82 -4.63
N ARG A 661 -2.01 16.58 -4.89
CA ARG A 661 -2.53 16.86 -6.25
C ARG A 661 -1.45 17.41 -7.19
N SER A 662 -0.58 18.30 -6.72
CA SER A 662 0.50 18.88 -7.53
C SER A 662 1.50 17.86 -8.10
N TRP A 663 1.56 16.63 -7.56
CA TRP A 663 2.37 15.57 -8.16
C TRP A 663 1.84 15.14 -9.53
N TRP A 664 0.52 15.10 -9.69
CA TRP A 664 -0.15 14.77 -10.96
C TRP A 664 -0.34 16.02 -11.82
N ASP A 665 -0.84 17.10 -11.21
CA ASP A 665 -1.29 18.30 -11.89
C ASP A 665 -0.24 19.41 -11.85
N LEU A 666 0.47 19.56 -12.96
CA LEU A 666 1.60 20.48 -13.08
C LEU A 666 1.18 21.95 -13.30
N ASN A 667 -0.12 22.24 -13.38
CA ASN A 667 -0.61 23.62 -13.33
C ASN A 667 -0.44 24.22 -11.94
N ILE A 668 -0.46 23.38 -10.89
CA ILE A 668 -0.18 23.79 -9.52
C ILE A 668 1.33 23.96 -9.35
N LYS A 669 1.78 25.20 -9.24
CA LYS A 669 3.19 25.53 -9.05
C LYS A 669 3.57 25.45 -7.59
N VAL A 670 4.56 24.64 -7.23
CA VAL A 670 4.96 24.44 -5.83
C VAL A 670 6.29 25.12 -5.55
N ASP A 671 6.38 25.82 -4.41
CA ASP A 671 7.65 26.36 -3.91
C ASP A 671 8.59 25.23 -3.46
N VAL A 672 9.65 25.03 -4.23
CA VAL A 672 10.66 23.98 -4.03
C VAL A 672 11.91 24.47 -3.29
N GLU A 673 11.95 25.72 -2.82
CA GLU A 673 13.17 26.27 -2.19
C GLU A 673 13.60 25.49 -0.95
N LYS A 674 12.63 25.08 -0.11
CA LYS A 674 12.92 24.29 1.09
C LYS A 674 13.25 22.82 0.75
N TYR A 675 12.55 22.25 -0.23
CA TYR A 675 12.84 20.91 -0.73
C TYR A 675 12.38 20.72 -2.19
N PRO A 676 13.18 20.07 -3.04
CA PRO A 676 14.57 19.66 -2.78
C PRO A 676 15.58 20.81 -2.87
N GLY A 677 15.14 22.00 -3.28
CA GLY A 677 15.95 23.18 -3.56
C GLY A 677 15.66 23.72 -4.97
N ALA A 678 15.58 25.03 -5.12
CA ALA A 678 15.32 25.68 -6.40
C ALA A 678 16.58 25.75 -7.29
N VAL A 679 16.37 25.66 -8.61
CA VAL A 679 17.43 25.80 -9.63
C VAL A 679 17.09 27.02 -10.50
N SER A 680 17.96 28.03 -10.49
CA SER A 680 17.78 29.27 -11.26
C SER A 680 18.37 29.22 -12.67
N GLU A 681 19.29 28.28 -12.96
CA GLU A 681 19.93 28.17 -14.28
C GLU A 681 18.97 27.73 -15.39
N GLU A 682 19.28 28.14 -16.62
CA GLU A 682 18.59 27.69 -17.82
C GLU A 682 19.01 26.26 -18.19
N GLY A 683 18.06 25.52 -18.77
CA GLY A 683 18.32 24.14 -19.18
C GLY A 683 19.28 24.09 -20.37
N GLN A 684 20.20 23.13 -20.34
CA GLN A 684 21.20 22.91 -21.39
C GLN A 684 20.98 21.55 -22.07
N ASN A 685 21.73 21.33 -23.15
CA ASN A 685 21.81 20.04 -23.85
C ASN A 685 23.05 19.29 -23.38
N VAL A 686 22.87 18.05 -22.92
CA VAL A 686 23.96 17.17 -22.50
C VAL A 686 23.78 15.80 -23.11
N THR A 687 24.87 15.17 -23.54
CA THR A 687 24.84 13.80 -24.05
C THR A 687 25.67 12.92 -23.13
N GLU A 688 25.06 11.87 -22.59
CA GLU A 688 25.72 10.89 -21.72
C GLU A 688 25.69 9.50 -22.37
N THR A 689 26.69 8.67 -22.03
CA THR A 689 26.72 7.26 -22.44
C THR A 689 26.42 6.39 -21.23
N ILE A 690 25.39 5.56 -21.33
CA ILE A 690 24.88 4.73 -20.24
C ILE A 690 24.98 3.26 -20.63
N SER A 691 25.42 2.40 -19.71
CA SER A 691 25.39 0.96 -19.91
C SER A 691 23.95 0.45 -19.95
N LEU A 692 23.62 -0.41 -20.90
CA LEU A 692 22.30 -1.02 -20.99
C LEU A 692 22.22 -2.36 -20.26
N TYR A 693 23.35 -2.85 -19.73
CA TYR A 693 23.46 -4.17 -19.15
C TYR A 693 22.56 -4.34 -17.93
N SER A 694 21.76 -5.41 -17.94
CA SER A 694 20.82 -5.77 -16.88
C SER A 694 21.01 -7.24 -16.51
N ASN A 695 21.97 -7.50 -15.62
CA ASN A 695 22.19 -8.81 -15.04
C ASN A 695 22.73 -8.65 -13.60
N PRO A 696 21.88 -8.14 -12.68
CA PRO A 696 22.27 -7.94 -11.30
C PRO A 696 22.59 -9.29 -10.63
N THR A 697 23.60 -9.32 -9.77
CA THR A 697 23.82 -10.49 -8.89
C THR A 697 22.66 -10.65 -7.92
N LYS A 698 22.15 -9.52 -7.40
CA LYS A 698 20.97 -9.43 -6.52
C LYS A 698 20.22 -8.13 -6.81
N TRP A 699 18.92 -8.10 -6.48
CA TRP A 699 18.04 -6.96 -6.77
C TRP A 699 18.55 -5.61 -6.22
N PHE A 700 19.26 -5.62 -5.08
CA PHE A 700 19.83 -4.44 -4.41
C PHE A 700 21.19 -3.99 -4.95
N ALA A 701 21.77 -4.77 -5.88
CA ALA A 701 22.89 -4.37 -6.74
C ALA A 701 22.33 -4.08 -8.14
N GLY A 702 21.32 -3.22 -8.20
CA GLY A 702 20.60 -2.88 -9.43
C GLY A 702 21.41 -1.97 -10.35
N ASN A 703 20.93 -1.80 -11.59
CA ASN A 703 21.57 -1.02 -12.65
C ASN A 703 20.94 0.37 -12.90
N MET A 704 20.33 0.97 -11.88
CA MET A 704 19.78 2.32 -11.97
C MET A 704 20.95 3.32 -11.94
N GLN A 705 21.39 3.76 -13.12
CA GLN A 705 22.62 4.54 -13.29
C GLN A 705 22.36 6.04 -13.17
N SER A 706 23.27 6.71 -12.46
CA SER A 706 23.29 8.16 -12.33
C SER A 706 23.74 8.81 -13.62
N THR A 707 23.05 9.88 -14.01
CA THR A 707 23.43 10.69 -15.19
C THR A 707 24.28 11.90 -14.81
N GLY A 708 24.31 12.28 -13.53
CA GLY A 708 24.86 13.58 -13.09
C GLY A 708 24.03 14.78 -13.54
N LEU A 709 22.78 14.56 -13.99
CA LEU A 709 21.88 15.58 -14.52
C LEU A 709 20.65 15.73 -13.63
N TRP A 710 20.12 16.96 -13.60
CA TRP A 710 18.96 17.35 -12.84
C TRP A 710 17.86 17.86 -13.76
N ALA A 711 16.64 17.34 -13.58
CA ALA A 711 15.43 17.88 -14.19
C ALA A 711 14.94 19.06 -13.34
N PRO A 712 14.93 20.31 -13.85
CA PRO A 712 14.41 21.44 -13.10
C PRO A 712 12.90 21.32 -12.86
N ALA A 713 12.43 21.78 -11.70
CA ALA A 713 11.01 21.78 -11.37
C ALA A 713 10.18 22.50 -12.45
N GLN A 714 9.16 21.82 -12.96
CA GLN A 714 8.15 22.33 -13.90
C GLN A 714 8.68 22.86 -15.24
N LYS A 715 9.96 22.63 -15.55
CA LYS A 715 10.54 22.86 -16.87
C LYS A 715 10.46 21.56 -17.68
N GLU A 716 10.34 21.72 -18.99
CA GLU A 716 10.29 20.58 -19.91
C GLU A 716 11.67 19.96 -20.07
N VAL A 717 11.72 18.62 -19.96
CA VAL A 717 12.90 17.82 -20.24
C VAL A 717 12.59 16.88 -21.39
N THR A 718 13.53 16.75 -22.32
CA THR A 718 13.47 15.77 -23.41
C THR A 718 14.69 14.87 -23.36
N ILE A 719 14.49 13.56 -23.51
CA ILE A 719 15.56 12.56 -23.61
C ILE A 719 15.38 11.81 -24.91
N LYS A 720 16.38 11.88 -25.77
CA LYS A 720 16.48 11.09 -27.01
C LYS A 720 17.54 10.02 -26.83
N SER A 721 17.22 8.77 -27.17
CA SER A 721 18.16 7.65 -27.06
C SER A 721 18.45 7.02 -28.42
N ASN A 722 19.64 6.43 -28.56
CA ASN A 722 19.95 5.47 -29.63
C ASN A 722 20.02 4.01 -29.15
N ALA A 723 19.51 3.72 -27.94
CA ALA A 723 19.42 2.37 -27.41
C ALA A 723 18.54 1.49 -28.31
N ASN A 724 18.95 0.24 -28.51
CA ASN A 724 18.20 -0.78 -29.25
C ASN A 724 17.14 -1.49 -28.40
N VAL A 725 17.12 -1.26 -27.09
CA VAL A 725 16.16 -1.80 -26.12
C VAL A 725 15.43 -0.66 -25.40
N PRO A 726 14.19 -0.88 -24.92
CA PRO A 726 13.52 0.09 -24.07
C PRO A 726 14.28 0.27 -22.75
N VAL A 727 14.25 1.48 -22.21
CA VAL A 727 14.85 1.82 -20.92
C VAL A 727 13.84 2.50 -20.00
N THR A 728 14.14 2.47 -18.71
CA THR A 728 13.36 3.20 -17.71
C THR A 728 14.12 4.46 -17.28
N VAL A 729 13.43 5.61 -17.35
CA VAL A 729 13.92 6.90 -16.84
C VAL A 729 13.26 7.15 -15.49
N THR A 730 14.05 7.43 -14.46
CA THR A 730 13.53 7.81 -13.13
C THR A 730 14.03 9.19 -12.77
N VAL A 731 13.18 10.03 -12.18
CA VAL A 731 13.52 11.37 -11.69
C VAL A 731 13.21 11.46 -10.21
N ALA A 732 14.21 11.90 -9.45
CA ALA A 732 14.28 11.83 -7.98
C ALA A 732 14.27 10.39 -7.44
N LEU A 733 14.98 10.17 -6.32
CA LEU A 733 14.90 8.92 -5.56
C LEU A 733 14.62 9.27 -4.11
N ALA A 734 13.45 8.88 -3.65
CA ALA A 734 13.01 9.05 -2.28
C ALA A 734 11.88 8.07 -1.97
N ASP A 735 11.57 7.93 -0.69
CA ASP A 735 10.43 7.15 -0.25
C ASP A 735 9.09 7.76 -0.63
N ASP A 736 8.12 6.88 -0.84
CA ASP A 736 6.70 7.22 -0.85
C ASP A 736 6.19 7.30 0.60
N LEU A 737 5.84 8.51 1.03
CA LEU A 737 5.31 8.81 2.36
C LEU A 737 3.78 8.89 2.36
N THR A 738 3.09 8.40 1.32
CA THR A 738 1.62 8.34 1.30
C THR A 738 1.08 7.24 2.20
N GLY A 739 0.02 7.54 2.97
CA GLY A 739 -0.71 6.57 3.79
C GLY A 739 0.05 6.01 5.00
N ARG A 740 0.92 6.81 5.62
CA ARG A 740 1.61 6.43 6.88
C ARG A 740 1.28 7.41 8.00
N GLU A 741 0.74 6.87 9.10
CA GLU A 741 0.29 7.61 10.28
C GLU A 741 1.33 8.61 10.83
N LYS A 742 2.63 8.25 10.87
CA LYS A 742 3.72 9.15 11.32
C LYS A 742 3.95 10.36 10.42
N HIS A 743 3.76 10.22 9.11
CA HIS A 743 4.01 11.32 8.18
C HIS A 743 2.85 12.29 8.14
N GLU A 744 1.67 11.82 8.48
CA GLU A 744 0.49 12.64 8.54
C GLU A 744 0.66 13.81 9.54
N VAL A 745 1.44 13.63 10.62
CA VAL A 745 1.64 14.68 11.64
C VAL A 745 2.82 15.66 11.41
N ALA A 746 3.77 15.38 10.50
CA ALA A 746 4.93 16.26 10.27
C ALA A 746 5.68 15.98 8.95
N LEU A 747 5.08 16.24 7.79
CA LEU A 747 5.78 16.14 6.50
C LEU A 747 6.77 17.30 6.30
N ASN A 748 8.03 16.98 6.01
CA ASN A 748 9.08 17.96 5.69
C ASN A 748 9.36 18.10 4.17
N ARG A 749 8.70 17.28 3.36
CA ARG A 749 8.75 17.29 1.89
C ARG A 749 7.44 16.78 1.30
N PRO A 750 7.22 16.84 -0.03
CA PRO A 750 6.06 16.20 -0.63
C PRO A 750 6.10 14.68 -0.38
N PRO A 751 4.93 14.06 -0.15
CA PRO A 751 4.88 12.63 0.19
C PRO A 751 5.29 11.73 -0.97
N ARG A 752 5.02 12.15 -2.21
CA ARG A 752 5.50 11.50 -3.44
C ARG A 752 6.36 12.50 -4.20
N VAL A 753 7.54 12.08 -4.66
CA VAL A 753 8.45 12.94 -5.43
C VAL A 753 9.01 12.23 -6.66
N THR A 754 9.27 10.93 -6.55
CA THR A 754 9.76 10.08 -7.63
C THR A 754 8.77 10.03 -8.80
N LYS A 755 9.26 10.22 -10.04
CA LYS A 755 8.51 9.93 -11.27
C LYS A 755 9.31 9.01 -12.17
N THR A 756 8.61 8.08 -12.83
CA THR A 756 9.21 7.10 -13.73
C THR A 756 8.53 7.15 -15.08
N TYR A 757 9.33 7.06 -16.15
CA TYR A 757 8.90 7.10 -17.54
C TYR A 757 9.54 5.95 -18.31
N SER A 758 8.79 5.34 -19.21
CA SER A 758 9.34 4.40 -20.19
C SER A 758 9.84 5.17 -21.40
N LEU A 759 11.02 4.81 -21.89
CA LEU A 759 11.57 5.31 -23.14
C LEU A 759 11.76 4.12 -24.09
N ASP A 760 11.00 4.11 -25.18
CA ASP A 760 11.06 3.05 -26.18
C ASP A 760 12.43 2.99 -26.88
N ALA A 761 12.74 1.85 -27.49
CA ALA A 761 13.98 1.65 -28.24
C ALA A 761 14.14 2.74 -29.32
N SER A 762 15.31 3.40 -29.33
CA SER A 762 15.65 4.52 -30.23
C SER A 762 14.63 5.67 -30.20
N GLY A 763 13.88 5.78 -29.10
CA GLY A 763 12.77 6.71 -28.96
C GLY A 763 13.17 8.07 -28.41
N THR A 764 12.16 8.88 -28.16
CA THR A 764 12.26 10.16 -27.46
C THR A 764 11.15 10.24 -26.42
N VAL A 765 11.48 10.64 -25.19
CA VAL A 765 10.50 10.91 -24.14
C VAL A 765 10.60 12.38 -23.75
N LYS A 766 9.44 13.03 -23.62
CA LYS A 766 9.30 14.40 -23.15
C LYS A 766 8.45 14.42 -21.89
N PHE A 767 8.92 15.08 -20.85
CA PHE A 767 8.21 15.13 -19.57
C PHE A 767 8.50 16.41 -18.79
N LYS A 768 7.69 16.63 -17.75
CA LYS A 768 7.87 17.66 -16.72
C LYS A 768 7.70 16.99 -15.36
N VAL A 769 8.44 17.45 -14.37
CA VAL A 769 8.35 16.97 -12.97
C VAL A 769 7.94 18.11 -12.04
N PRO A 770 7.15 17.85 -10.99
CA PRO A 770 6.61 18.89 -10.12
C PRO A 770 7.69 19.58 -9.28
N TYR A 771 8.64 18.81 -8.73
CA TYR A 771 9.58 19.31 -7.72
C TYR A 771 11.04 19.40 -8.20
N GLY A 772 11.32 18.84 -9.38
CA GLY A 772 12.69 18.62 -9.85
C GLY A 772 13.35 17.40 -9.21
N GLY A 773 14.49 16.98 -9.75
CA GLY A 773 15.21 15.81 -9.23
C GLY A 773 16.37 15.36 -10.11
N LEU A 774 17.26 14.56 -9.54
CA LEU A 774 18.30 13.83 -10.26
C LEU A 774 17.66 12.84 -11.25
N ILE A 775 18.27 12.68 -12.43
CA ILE A 775 17.78 11.80 -13.50
C ILE A 775 18.61 10.50 -13.51
N TYR A 776 17.92 9.37 -13.58
CA TYR A 776 18.50 8.04 -13.63
C TYR A 776 18.02 7.27 -14.84
N ILE A 777 18.89 6.42 -15.39
CA ILE A 777 18.56 5.53 -16.51
C ILE A 777 18.82 4.09 -16.08
N LYS A 778 17.83 3.23 -16.31
CA LYS A 778 17.92 1.78 -16.12
C LYS A 778 17.80 1.07 -17.46
N GLY A 779 18.87 0.42 -17.89
CA GLY A 779 18.88 -0.42 -19.08
C GLY A 779 18.22 -1.78 -18.85
N ASN A 780 17.83 -2.45 -19.94
CA ASN A 780 17.19 -3.78 -19.89
C ASN A 780 17.82 -4.77 -20.88
N SER A 781 19.09 -4.56 -21.27
CA SER A 781 19.79 -5.46 -22.17
C SER A 781 20.39 -6.66 -21.44
N SER A 782 20.29 -7.85 -22.03
CA SER A 782 20.96 -9.05 -21.55
C SER A 782 22.45 -9.11 -21.91
N THR A 783 22.91 -8.23 -22.81
CA THR A 783 24.30 -8.14 -23.25
C THR A 783 24.97 -6.88 -22.70
N ASN A 784 26.30 -6.93 -22.53
CA ASN A 784 27.06 -5.79 -22.03
C ASN A 784 27.28 -4.78 -23.16
N GLU A 785 26.28 -3.94 -23.39
CA GLU A 785 26.30 -2.85 -24.36
C GLU A 785 26.03 -1.50 -23.69
N SER A 786 26.23 -0.41 -24.42
CA SER A 786 25.97 0.95 -23.95
C SER A 786 25.32 1.77 -25.05
N ALA A 787 24.56 2.78 -24.68
CA ALA A 787 23.90 3.69 -25.61
C ALA A 787 24.08 5.14 -25.17
N SER A 788 23.98 6.04 -26.15
CA SER A 788 23.98 7.47 -25.96
C SER A 788 22.57 8.00 -25.72
N PHE A 789 22.47 8.90 -24.76
CA PHE A 789 21.26 9.61 -24.37
C PHE A 789 21.53 11.11 -24.46
N THR A 790 20.76 11.81 -25.28
CA THR A 790 20.81 13.28 -25.37
C THR A 790 19.66 13.86 -24.57
N PHE A 791 20.01 14.60 -23.53
CA PHE A 791 19.11 15.28 -22.61
C PHE A 791 19.04 16.76 -23.00
N THR A 792 17.83 17.31 -23.05
CA THR A 792 17.54 18.72 -23.34
C THR A 792 16.70 19.29 -22.21
N GLY A 793 16.99 20.51 -21.79
CA GLY A 793 16.25 21.18 -20.72
C GLY A 793 16.69 20.80 -19.30
N VAL A 794 17.87 20.17 -19.16
CA VAL A 794 18.44 19.71 -17.89
C VAL A 794 19.51 20.65 -17.38
N VAL A 795 19.87 20.57 -16.10
CA VAL A 795 21.08 21.22 -15.57
C VAL A 795 22.04 20.19 -14.99
N LYS A 796 23.30 20.56 -14.82
CA LYS A 796 24.29 19.69 -14.17
C LYS A 796 24.03 19.59 -12.68
N ALA A 797 24.16 18.39 -12.13
CA ALA A 797 24.26 18.15 -10.70
C ALA A 797 25.71 17.85 -10.33
N PRO A 798 26.17 18.22 -9.11
CA PRO A 798 27.49 17.80 -8.62
C PRO A 798 27.61 16.29 -8.73
N PHE A 799 28.65 15.82 -9.43
CA PHE A 799 28.81 14.39 -9.70
C PHE A 799 30.29 14.01 -9.68
N TYR A 800 30.68 13.26 -8.64
CA TYR A 800 32.03 12.75 -8.45
C TYR A 800 32.06 11.27 -8.83
N LYS A 801 32.91 10.90 -9.79
CA LYS A 801 33.00 9.53 -10.32
C LYS A 801 34.39 9.26 -10.90
N ASP A 802 34.86 8.02 -10.77
CA ASP A 802 36.19 7.59 -11.23
C ASP A 802 37.34 8.43 -10.62
N GLY A 803 37.22 8.81 -9.35
CA GLY A 803 38.22 9.62 -8.65
C GLY A 803 38.30 11.09 -9.11
N ALA A 804 37.29 11.60 -9.83
CA ALA A 804 37.27 12.98 -10.28
C ALA A 804 35.85 13.56 -10.36
N TRP A 805 35.75 14.89 -10.33
CA TRP A 805 34.50 15.59 -10.62
C TRP A 805 34.18 15.51 -12.12
N LYS A 806 33.08 14.86 -12.48
CA LYS A 806 32.50 14.94 -13.83
C LYS A 806 31.71 16.22 -14.01
N ASN A 807 31.05 16.66 -12.94
CA ASN A 807 30.38 17.95 -12.82
C ASN A 807 30.78 18.58 -11.48
N ASP A 808 31.19 19.85 -11.49
CA ASP A 808 31.76 20.55 -10.33
C ASP A 808 30.83 20.58 -9.11
N LEU A 809 31.39 20.68 -7.90
CA LEU A 809 30.66 20.86 -6.64
C LEU A 809 29.68 22.05 -6.68
N ASN A 810 30.05 23.12 -7.38
CA ASN A 810 29.24 24.33 -7.49
C ASN A 810 28.13 24.23 -8.54
N SER A 811 28.00 23.11 -9.25
CA SER A 811 26.91 22.86 -10.20
C SER A 811 25.53 23.20 -9.59
N PRO A 812 24.58 23.66 -10.41
CA PRO A 812 23.36 24.33 -9.92
C PRO A 812 22.39 23.44 -9.14
N ALA A 813 22.39 22.11 -9.36
CA ALA A 813 21.45 21.24 -8.67
C ALA A 813 21.68 21.24 -7.14
N PRO A 814 20.62 21.16 -6.33
CA PRO A 814 20.73 21.21 -4.86
C PRO A 814 21.27 19.91 -4.24
N LEU A 815 21.10 18.79 -4.94
CA LEU A 815 21.62 17.47 -4.56
C LEU A 815 22.66 17.03 -5.57
N GLY A 816 23.61 16.22 -5.12
CA GLY A 816 24.64 15.61 -5.96
C GLY A 816 24.92 14.17 -5.55
N GLU A 817 25.79 13.53 -6.31
CA GLU A 817 26.14 12.12 -6.10
C GLU A 817 27.65 11.89 -6.16
N LEU A 818 28.09 10.92 -5.36
CA LEU A 818 29.37 10.24 -5.52
C LEU A 818 29.11 8.82 -6.02
N GLU A 819 29.77 8.41 -7.09
CA GLU A 819 29.76 7.04 -7.61
C GLU A 819 31.17 6.43 -7.49
N SER A 820 31.28 5.37 -6.68
CA SER A 820 32.47 4.55 -6.50
C SER A 820 32.39 3.26 -7.34
N ASP A 821 33.34 2.33 -7.19
CA ASP A 821 33.31 1.05 -7.91
C ASP A 821 32.15 0.13 -7.46
N ALA A 822 31.59 0.33 -6.26
CA ALA A 822 30.51 -0.48 -5.69
C ALA A 822 29.27 0.30 -5.26
N PHE A 823 29.37 1.61 -4.99
CA PHE A 823 28.29 2.41 -4.40
C PHE A 823 27.95 3.67 -5.22
N VAL A 824 26.71 4.11 -5.07
CA VAL A 824 26.29 5.48 -5.35
C VAL A 824 25.72 6.09 -4.06
N TYR A 825 26.26 7.23 -3.66
CA TYR A 825 25.86 7.97 -2.47
C TYR A 825 25.22 9.32 -2.88
N THR A 826 23.95 9.51 -2.56
CA THR A 826 23.17 10.72 -2.88
C THR A 826 22.98 11.60 -1.65
N THR A 827 23.35 12.88 -1.74
CA THR A 827 23.33 13.81 -0.58
C THR A 827 23.20 15.28 -1.01
N PRO A 828 22.86 16.24 -0.13
CA PRO A 828 22.91 17.65 -0.48
C PRO A 828 24.30 18.10 -0.96
N LYS A 829 24.35 19.01 -1.94
CA LYS A 829 25.61 19.38 -2.60
C LYS A 829 26.72 19.78 -1.65
N LYS A 830 26.43 20.50 -0.55
CA LYS A 830 27.46 20.97 0.38
C LYS A 830 28.16 19.83 1.14
N ASN A 831 27.45 18.74 1.43
CA ASN A 831 28.03 17.57 2.12
C ASN A 831 29.17 16.94 1.31
N LEU A 832 29.14 17.06 -0.02
CA LEU A 832 30.19 16.54 -0.90
C LEU A 832 31.53 17.32 -0.80
N ASN A 833 31.61 18.38 0.02
CA ASN A 833 32.91 18.92 0.44
C ASN A 833 33.69 17.93 1.31
N ALA A 834 33.00 16.99 1.96
CA ALA A 834 33.57 15.93 2.79
C ALA A 834 34.62 16.44 3.79
N SER A 835 34.34 17.57 4.46
CA SER A 835 35.32 18.25 5.31
C SER A 835 35.76 17.47 6.55
N ASN A 836 35.07 16.37 6.87
CA ASN A 836 35.43 15.41 7.91
C ASN A 836 36.42 14.32 7.43
N TYR A 837 36.79 14.29 6.15
CA TYR A 837 37.74 13.36 5.56
C TYR A 837 39.02 14.06 5.15
N THR A 838 40.16 13.64 5.70
CA THR A 838 41.47 14.17 5.31
C THR A 838 41.81 13.87 3.85
N GLY A 839 41.41 12.70 3.34
CA GLY A 839 41.50 12.34 1.91
C GLY A 839 40.29 12.75 1.06
N GLY A 840 39.38 13.56 1.61
CA GLY A 840 38.17 14.05 0.92
C GLY A 840 37.28 12.94 0.37
N LEU A 841 36.63 13.20 -0.77
CA LEU A 841 35.72 12.27 -1.43
C LEU A 841 36.41 11.00 -1.96
N GLU A 842 37.69 11.07 -2.34
CA GLU A 842 38.44 9.89 -2.78
C GLU A 842 38.55 8.86 -1.66
N GLN A 843 38.90 9.30 -0.45
CA GLN A 843 38.93 8.39 0.69
C GLN A 843 37.54 7.85 1.04
N PHE A 844 36.51 8.68 1.01
CA PHE A 844 35.14 8.20 1.24
C PHE A 844 34.70 7.15 0.21
N ALA A 845 35.02 7.35 -1.08
CA ALA A 845 34.74 6.37 -2.14
C ALA A 845 35.46 5.04 -1.89
N ASN A 846 36.74 5.10 -1.53
CA ASN A 846 37.55 3.92 -1.22
C ASN A 846 37.03 3.18 0.02
N ASP A 847 36.58 3.90 1.04
CA ASP A 847 35.99 3.33 2.25
C ASP A 847 34.67 2.60 1.92
N LEU A 848 33.83 3.15 1.02
CA LEU A 848 32.61 2.48 0.53
C LEU A 848 32.93 1.21 -0.26
N ASP A 849 33.94 1.26 -1.14
CA ASP A 849 34.36 0.10 -1.94
C ASP A 849 34.98 -0.99 -1.05
N THR A 850 35.75 -0.59 -0.03
CA THR A 850 36.29 -1.48 1.00
C THR A 850 35.18 -2.15 1.81
N PHE A 851 34.14 -1.40 2.17
CA PHE A 851 32.95 -1.99 2.81
C PHE A 851 32.27 -3.02 1.89
N ALA A 852 32.03 -2.68 0.62
CA ALA A 852 31.42 -3.61 -0.33
C ALA A 852 32.23 -4.91 -0.49
N SER A 853 33.56 -4.78 -0.55
CA SER A 853 34.47 -5.92 -0.61
C SER A 853 34.37 -6.78 0.66
N SER A 854 34.39 -6.15 1.84
CA SER A 854 34.27 -6.85 3.12
C SER A 854 32.94 -7.59 3.26
N MET A 855 31.86 -7.02 2.72
CA MET A 855 30.57 -7.70 2.65
C MET A 855 30.63 -8.92 1.74
N ASN A 856 31.26 -8.82 0.56
CA ASN A 856 31.49 -9.98 -0.30
C ASN A 856 32.31 -11.06 0.43
N ASP A 857 33.35 -10.67 1.17
CA ASP A 857 34.18 -11.57 1.98
C ASP A 857 33.36 -12.30 3.04
N PHE A 858 32.54 -11.58 3.82
CA PHE A 858 31.70 -12.17 4.87
C PHE A 858 30.73 -13.22 4.30
N TYR A 859 30.13 -12.93 3.15
CA TYR A 859 29.27 -13.89 2.49
C TYR A 859 30.03 -14.94 1.70
N GLY A 860 31.36 -14.90 1.57
CA GLY A 860 32.15 -15.86 0.79
C GLY A 860 31.89 -15.80 -0.72
N ARG A 861 31.84 -14.58 -1.27
CA ARG A 861 31.60 -14.28 -2.68
C ARG A 861 32.85 -13.66 -3.31
N ASP A 862 33.53 -14.40 -4.18
CA ASP A 862 34.82 -14.03 -4.76
C ASP A 862 34.87 -14.13 -6.30
N GLU A 863 33.75 -14.49 -6.93
CA GLU A 863 33.69 -14.70 -8.38
C GLU A 863 33.05 -13.52 -9.11
N THR A 864 33.26 -13.42 -10.43
CA THR A 864 32.56 -12.46 -11.32
C THR A 864 31.40 -13.08 -12.09
N SER A 865 31.15 -14.38 -11.90
CA SER A 865 30.07 -15.16 -12.51
C SER A 865 29.76 -16.37 -11.63
N GLY A 866 28.66 -17.08 -11.88
CA GLY A 866 28.36 -18.31 -11.13
C GLY A 866 27.71 -18.03 -9.76
N LYS A 867 27.74 -19.04 -8.89
CA LYS A 867 26.99 -19.02 -7.61
C LYS A 867 27.64 -18.12 -6.55
N HIS A 868 28.96 -17.92 -6.62
CA HIS A 868 29.72 -17.08 -5.69
C HIS A 868 30.05 -15.72 -6.28
N ARG A 869 29.30 -15.30 -7.32
CA ARG A 869 29.41 -13.97 -7.89
C ARG A 869 29.29 -12.90 -6.81
N MET A 870 30.22 -11.95 -6.78
CA MET A 870 30.18 -10.76 -5.92
C MET A 870 28.92 -9.94 -6.17
N PHE A 871 28.39 -9.28 -5.13
CA PHE A 871 27.20 -8.43 -5.24
C PHE A 871 27.43 -7.27 -6.21
N THR A 872 28.55 -6.56 -6.03
CA THR A 872 29.07 -5.50 -6.90
C THR A 872 30.56 -5.66 -7.06
N TYR A 873 31.10 -5.25 -8.21
CA TYR A 873 32.54 -5.21 -8.49
C TYR A 873 32.79 -4.29 -9.69
N LYS A 874 34.01 -3.76 -9.82
CA LYS A 874 34.39 -2.75 -10.83
C LYS A 874 33.94 -3.09 -12.26
N ALA A 875 34.14 -4.34 -12.69
CA ALA A 875 33.79 -4.79 -14.04
C ALA A 875 32.29 -5.01 -14.26
N LEU A 876 31.46 -4.98 -13.21
CA LEU A 876 30.01 -5.05 -13.32
C LEU A 876 29.42 -3.66 -13.58
N THR A 877 29.55 -3.22 -14.83
CA THR A 877 29.15 -1.87 -15.23
C THR A 877 27.69 -1.57 -14.88
N GLY A 878 27.45 -0.38 -14.35
CA GLY A 878 26.13 0.14 -14.02
C GLY A 878 25.50 -0.42 -12.74
N HIS A 879 25.98 -1.54 -12.18
CA HIS A 879 25.38 -2.15 -11.00
C HIS A 879 26.10 -1.74 -9.72
N LYS A 880 25.38 -1.07 -8.83
CA LYS A 880 25.93 -0.48 -7.60
C LYS A 880 24.93 -0.62 -6.47
N HIS A 881 25.40 -0.62 -5.23
CA HIS A 881 24.58 -0.29 -4.07
C HIS A 881 24.19 1.19 -4.12
N ARG A 882 23.04 1.54 -3.55
CA ARG A 882 22.59 2.94 -3.47
C ARG A 882 22.26 3.30 -2.04
N PHE A 883 22.76 4.45 -1.60
CA PHE A 883 22.50 5.01 -0.28
C PHE A 883 22.13 6.49 -0.44
N THR A 884 20.92 6.86 -0.02
CA THR A 884 20.33 8.17 -0.29
C THR A 884 19.95 8.87 1.00
N ASN A 885 20.51 10.06 1.22
CA ASN A 885 20.06 10.93 2.29
C ASN A 885 18.85 11.73 1.84
N ASP A 886 17.82 11.78 2.66
CA ASP A 886 16.59 12.52 2.41
C ASP A 886 16.11 13.23 3.68
N VAL A 887 15.42 14.36 3.53
CA VAL A 887 14.95 15.19 4.66
C VAL A 887 13.93 14.46 5.53
N GLN A 888 13.28 13.44 4.96
CA GLN A 888 12.35 12.57 5.65
C GLN A 888 12.21 11.25 4.88
N ILE A 889 12.29 10.16 5.62
CA ILE A 889 12.17 8.79 5.11
C ILE A 889 10.93 8.11 5.69
N SER A 890 10.62 6.92 5.20
CA SER A 890 9.34 6.25 5.46
C SER A 890 9.21 5.64 6.86
N ILE A 891 10.34 5.31 7.50
CA ILE A 891 10.41 4.67 8.82
C ILE A 891 11.82 4.83 9.40
N GLY A 892 11.91 4.94 10.72
CA GLY A 892 13.19 5.00 11.44
C GLY A 892 14.08 6.18 11.07
N ASP A 893 15.35 6.08 11.46
CA ASP A 893 16.41 7.02 11.06
C ASP A 893 17.10 6.61 9.77
N ALA A 894 17.05 5.31 9.44
CA ALA A 894 17.36 4.74 8.14
C ALA A 894 16.51 3.47 7.92
N HIS A 895 16.44 3.01 6.66
CA HIS A 895 15.96 1.68 6.35
C HIS A 895 16.55 1.13 5.04
N SER A 896 16.63 -0.20 4.98
CA SER A 896 17.09 -0.96 3.83
C SER A 896 16.21 -0.78 2.58
N GLY A 897 16.79 -1.09 1.42
CA GLY A 897 16.12 -0.92 0.12
C GLY A 897 17.11 -0.73 -1.03
N TYR A 898 16.55 -0.43 -2.21
CA TYR A 898 17.31 0.04 -3.37
C TYR A 898 16.66 1.32 -3.92
N PRO A 899 17.00 2.50 -3.36
CA PRO A 899 18.13 2.76 -2.45
C PRO A 899 17.87 2.39 -0.97
N VAL A 900 18.95 2.26 -0.20
CA VAL A 900 18.93 2.44 1.26
C VAL A 900 18.64 3.92 1.53
N MET A 901 17.69 4.21 2.43
CA MET A 901 17.25 5.56 2.74
C MET A 901 17.74 5.96 4.13
N ASN A 902 18.26 7.19 4.26
CA ASN A 902 18.76 7.74 5.53
C ASN A 902 18.21 9.15 5.74
N SER A 903 17.71 9.42 6.95
CA SER A 903 17.16 10.72 7.36
C SER A 903 18.23 11.81 7.60
N SER A 904 19.51 11.46 7.54
CA SER A 904 20.65 12.37 7.78
C SER A 904 20.84 13.39 6.65
N PHE A 905 20.01 14.44 6.65
CA PHE A 905 19.94 15.43 5.59
C PHE A 905 20.17 16.85 6.13
N SER A 906 21.23 17.51 5.68
CA SER A 906 21.54 18.90 6.05
C SER A 906 22.11 19.68 4.88
N THR A 907 21.32 20.58 4.30
CA THR A 907 21.73 21.42 3.16
C THR A 907 22.83 22.43 3.48
N ASN A 908 23.16 22.61 4.77
CA ASN A 908 24.18 23.54 5.25
C ASN A 908 25.46 22.86 5.73
N SER A 909 25.47 21.54 5.90
CA SER A 909 26.65 20.82 6.35
C SER A 909 27.68 20.65 5.23
N THR A 910 28.96 20.73 5.58
CA THR A 910 30.08 20.38 4.69
C THR A 910 30.65 18.99 4.95
N THR A 911 30.09 18.26 5.92
CA THR A 911 30.52 16.91 6.30
C THR A 911 29.61 15.85 5.69
N LEU A 912 30.17 14.67 5.41
CA LEU A 912 29.38 13.48 5.11
C LEU A 912 28.90 12.86 6.43
N PRO A 913 27.60 12.55 6.59
CA PRO A 913 27.03 12.09 7.86
C PRO A 913 27.22 10.59 8.14
N THR A 914 28.07 9.91 7.38
CA THR A 914 28.36 8.47 7.52
C THR A 914 29.86 8.24 7.39
N THR A 915 30.36 7.23 8.11
CA THR A 915 31.73 6.72 8.04
C THR A 915 31.74 5.25 7.63
N PRO A 916 31.94 4.88 6.34
CA PRO A 916 31.66 3.51 5.85
C PRO A 916 32.38 2.37 6.57
N LEU A 917 33.53 2.63 7.20
CA LEU A 917 34.32 1.65 7.96
C LEU A 917 34.22 1.83 9.49
N ASN A 918 33.34 2.71 9.97
CA ASN A 918 33.06 2.89 11.40
C ASN A 918 31.65 3.47 11.62
N ASP A 919 30.62 2.85 11.02
CA ASP A 919 29.25 3.31 11.13
C ASP A 919 28.30 2.11 11.13
N TRP A 920 27.69 1.85 12.30
CA TRP A 920 26.76 0.74 12.47
C TRP A 920 25.55 0.85 11.53
N LEU A 921 25.08 2.07 11.25
CA LEU A 921 23.86 2.29 10.49
C LEU A 921 24.01 1.78 9.05
N ILE A 922 25.07 2.17 8.34
CA ILE A 922 25.27 1.68 6.95
C ILE A 922 25.47 0.15 6.91
N TRP A 923 26.18 -0.42 7.89
CA TRP A 923 26.37 -1.88 7.97
C TRP A 923 25.07 -2.62 8.22
N HIS A 924 24.24 -2.11 9.14
CA HIS A 924 22.93 -2.65 9.48
C HIS A 924 21.98 -2.63 8.29
N GLU A 925 21.86 -1.48 7.61
CA GLU A 925 20.89 -1.30 6.52
C GLU A 925 21.27 -2.02 5.23
N VAL A 926 22.55 -1.98 4.85
CA VAL A 926 23.04 -2.76 3.72
C VAL A 926 23.06 -4.25 4.08
N GLY A 927 23.27 -4.59 5.36
CA GLY A 927 23.16 -5.95 5.88
C GLY A 927 21.77 -6.56 5.70
N HIS A 928 20.68 -5.78 5.84
CA HIS A 928 19.32 -6.27 5.54
C HIS A 928 19.17 -6.70 4.09
N ASN A 929 19.71 -5.91 3.15
CA ASN A 929 19.70 -6.25 1.73
C ASN A 929 20.49 -7.54 1.46
N ALA A 930 21.64 -7.69 2.13
CA ALA A 930 22.60 -8.77 1.87
C ALA A 930 22.34 -10.06 2.67
N ALA A 931 21.44 -10.05 3.66
CA ALA A 931 21.15 -11.20 4.50
C ALA A 931 20.81 -12.46 3.68
N GLU A 932 21.54 -13.55 3.93
CA GLU A 932 21.41 -14.82 3.21
C GLU A 932 21.31 -16.00 4.17
N THR A 933 20.68 -17.09 3.70
CA THR A 933 20.74 -18.42 4.31
C THR A 933 22.20 -18.79 4.65
N PRO A 934 22.45 -19.48 5.78
CA PRO A 934 21.47 -20.06 6.71
C PRO A 934 21.07 -19.17 7.90
N LEU A 935 21.52 -17.92 7.96
CA LEU A 935 21.32 -17.07 9.14
C LEU A 935 19.88 -16.54 9.27
N THR A 936 19.09 -16.58 8.20
CA THR A 936 17.72 -16.06 8.18
C THR A 936 16.72 -17.11 8.70
N VAL A 937 16.41 -17.05 10.00
CA VAL A 937 15.37 -17.86 10.67
C VAL A 937 14.21 -16.97 11.14
N PRO A 938 13.03 -17.50 11.48
CA PRO A 938 11.94 -16.69 12.05
C PRO A 938 12.40 -15.84 13.24
N GLY A 939 12.04 -14.55 13.25
CA GLY A 939 12.49 -13.60 14.27
C GLY A 939 13.91 -13.04 14.09
N ALA A 940 14.61 -13.37 13.00
CA ALA A 940 15.98 -12.91 12.73
C ALA A 940 16.08 -11.68 11.81
N THR A 941 14.98 -11.00 11.48
CA THR A 941 14.99 -9.85 10.54
C THR A 941 15.99 -8.77 10.96
N GLU A 942 16.00 -8.44 12.26
CA GLU A 942 16.90 -7.48 12.91
C GLU A 942 18.13 -8.14 13.56
N VAL A 943 18.44 -9.38 13.17
CA VAL A 943 19.53 -10.17 13.77
C VAL A 943 20.50 -10.63 12.68
N ALA A 944 20.00 -11.27 11.63
CA ALA A 944 20.81 -11.82 10.55
C ALA A 944 21.60 -10.73 9.79
N ASN A 945 21.00 -9.55 9.60
CA ASN A 945 21.68 -8.38 9.05
C ASN A 945 22.82 -7.89 9.95
N ASN A 946 22.60 -7.91 11.27
CA ASN A 946 23.55 -7.45 12.26
C ASN A 946 24.77 -8.36 12.41
N VAL A 947 24.73 -9.60 11.90
CA VAL A 947 25.93 -10.46 11.87
C VAL A 947 27.00 -9.88 10.93
N LEU A 948 26.62 -9.29 9.79
CA LEU A 948 27.54 -8.53 8.94
C LEU A 948 28.08 -7.30 9.68
N ALA A 949 27.21 -6.57 10.40
CA ALA A 949 27.64 -5.40 11.16
C ALA A 949 28.63 -5.75 12.30
N LEU A 950 28.45 -6.90 12.96
CA LEU A 950 29.43 -7.43 13.91
C LEU A 950 30.75 -7.81 13.22
N TYR A 951 30.70 -8.45 12.06
CA TYR A 951 31.90 -8.73 11.27
C TYR A 951 32.67 -7.46 10.93
N MET A 952 31.98 -6.39 10.54
CA MET A 952 32.59 -5.09 10.25
C MET A 952 33.20 -4.45 11.51
N GLN A 953 32.50 -4.48 12.66
CA GLN A 953 33.05 -4.00 13.93
C GLN A 953 34.32 -4.74 14.32
N ASP A 954 34.29 -6.06 14.24
CA ASP A 954 35.45 -6.89 14.60
C ASP A 954 36.63 -6.60 13.67
N ARG A 955 36.36 -6.56 12.35
CA ARG A 955 37.39 -6.33 11.33
C ARG A 955 38.09 -4.97 11.47
N TYR A 956 37.32 -3.90 11.66
CA TYR A 956 37.82 -2.52 11.58
C TYR A 956 38.01 -1.84 12.93
N LEU A 957 37.32 -2.27 13.98
CA LEU A 957 37.43 -1.72 15.34
C LEU A 957 38.15 -2.67 16.30
N GLY A 958 38.51 -3.88 15.86
CA GLY A 958 39.26 -4.89 16.61
C GLY A 958 38.45 -5.66 17.65
N LYS A 959 37.13 -5.45 17.68
CA LYS A 959 36.21 -6.06 18.64
C LYS A 959 34.75 -5.89 18.21
N MET A 960 33.91 -6.89 18.51
CA MET A 960 32.44 -6.82 18.41
C MET A 960 31.82 -5.93 19.51
N ASN A 961 32.04 -4.62 19.44
CA ASN A 961 31.61 -3.65 20.47
C ASN A 961 30.12 -3.71 20.82
N ARG A 962 29.24 -3.99 19.85
CA ARG A 962 27.78 -3.99 20.06
C ARG A 962 27.30 -5.03 21.07
N VAL A 963 28.03 -6.14 21.22
CA VAL A 963 27.65 -7.28 22.07
C VAL A 963 28.67 -7.53 23.19
N ALA A 964 29.70 -6.69 23.32
CA ALA A 964 30.83 -6.94 24.20
C ALA A 964 30.44 -6.99 25.68
N ASP A 965 29.47 -6.17 26.11
CA ASP A 965 28.99 -6.13 27.48
C ASP A 965 27.91 -7.21 27.70
N ASP A 966 26.93 -7.29 26.81
CA ASP A 966 25.79 -8.21 26.92
C ASP A 966 26.20 -9.69 26.88
N ILE A 967 27.26 -10.04 26.12
CA ILE A 967 27.73 -11.43 26.07
C ILE A 967 28.19 -11.94 27.44
N THR A 968 28.57 -11.07 28.37
CA THR A 968 29.08 -11.46 29.69
C THR A 968 28.05 -12.18 30.56
N VAL A 969 26.77 -11.91 30.32
CA VAL A 969 25.63 -12.51 31.02
C VAL A 969 24.89 -13.55 30.18
N ALA A 970 25.32 -13.78 28.93
CA ALA A 970 24.65 -14.71 28.02
C ALA A 970 24.50 -16.14 28.59
N PRO A 971 25.50 -16.74 29.28
CA PRO A 971 25.31 -18.07 29.87
C PRO A 971 24.22 -18.11 30.96
N GLU A 972 24.15 -17.07 31.81
CA GLU A 972 23.12 -16.97 32.85
C GLU A 972 21.74 -16.79 32.23
N TYR A 973 21.62 -15.91 31.23
CA TYR A 973 20.39 -15.72 30.46
C TYR A 973 19.88 -17.02 29.83
N LEU A 974 20.77 -17.86 29.30
CA LEU A 974 20.40 -19.15 28.70
C LEU A 974 19.84 -20.14 29.73
N GLU A 975 20.40 -20.16 30.95
CA GLU A 975 19.88 -20.99 32.05
C GLU A 975 18.49 -20.52 32.51
N GLU A 976 18.30 -19.20 32.64
CA GLU A 976 17.02 -18.62 33.05
C GLU A 976 15.91 -18.76 32.00
N SER A 977 16.30 -18.84 30.72
CA SER A 977 15.36 -18.89 29.60
C SER A 977 14.67 -20.25 29.40
N ASN A 978 15.04 -21.29 30.16
CA ASN A 978 14.46 -22.64 30.09
C ASN A 978 14.39 -23.20 28.65
N ASN A 979 15.50 -23.12 27.90
CA ASN A 979 15.60 -23.55 26.49
C ASN A 979 14.76 -22.74 25.48
N GLN A 980 14.36 -21.51 25.83
CA GLN A 980 13.54 -20.64 24.97
C GLN A 980 14.15 -19.23 24.82
N ALA A 981 15.47 -19.12 24.84
CA ALA A 981 16.16 -17.82 24.87
C ALA A 981 15.88 -16.97 23.62
N TRP A 982 15.68 -17.58 22.46
CA TRP A 982 15.31 -16.85 21.24
C TRP A 982 13.92 -16.22 21.32
N ALA A 983 12.92 -16.99 21.75
CA ALA A 983 11.54 -16.54 21.81
C ALA A 983 11.30 -15.50 22.92
N ARG A 984 12.09 -15.58 24.01
CA ARG A 984 12.04 -14.64 25.14
C ARG A 984 12.84 -13.37 24.90
N GLY A 985 13.88 -13.43 24.07
CA GLY A 985 14.79 -12.32 23.83
C GLY A 985 14.35 -11.39 22.70
N GLY A 986 14.81 -10.14 22.77
CA GLY A 986 14.73 -9.17 21.69
C GLY A 986 15.84 -9.39 20.64
N ALA A 987 15.93 -8.48 19.67
CA ALA A 987 16.93 -8.58 18.59
C ALA A 987 18.38 -8.57 19.13
N GLY A 988 18.66 -7.78 20.16
CA GLY A 988 19.98 -7.72 20.82
C GLY A 988 20.36 -9.07 21.45
N ASP A 989 19.46 -9.66 22.23
CA ASP A 989 19.69 -10.95 22.89
C ASP A 989 19.92 -12.05 21.85
N ARG A 990 19.09 -12.10 20.80
CA ARG A 990 19.23 -13.07 19.70
C ARG A 990 20.56 -12.94 18.94
N LEU A 991 21.11 -11.73 18.86
CA LEU A 991 22.41 -11.49 18.22
C LEU A 991 23.57 -12.14 19.02
N LEU A 992 23.42 -12.28 20.34
CA LEU A 992 24.41 -12.96 21.18
C LEU A 992 24.63 -14.41 20.79
N MET A 993 23.61 -15.10 20.27
CA MET A 993 23.74 -16.46 19.73
C MET A 993 24.84 -16.52 18.66
N TYR A 994 24.79 -15.63 17.68
CA TYR A 994 25.79 -15.61 16.60
C TYR A 994 27.17 -15.17 17.11
N ALA A 995 27.22 -14.24 18.07
CA ALA A 995 28.47 -13.83 18.70
C ALA A 995 29.14 -14.98 19.48
N GLN A 996 28.37 -15.74 20.28
CA GLN A 996 28.85 -16.93 20.98
C GLN A 996 29.37 -18.00 20.01
N LEU A 997 28.63 -18.25 18.90
CA LEU A 997 29.05 -19.20 17.88
C LEU A 997 30.36 -18.78 17.20
N LYS A 998 30.51 -17.49 16.87
CA LYS A 998 31.75 -16.93 16.30
C LYS A 998 32.92 -17.08 17.26
N GLU A 999 32.77 -16.66 18.51
CA GLU A 999 33.84 -16.70 19.50
C GLU A 999 34.25 -18.13 19.88
N TRP A 1000 33.30 -19.06 19.85
CA TRP A 1000 33.61 -20.48 19.96
C TRP A 1000 34.42 -20.98 18.75
N ALA A 1001 34.01 -20.59 17.54
CA ALA A 1001 34.69 -20.97 16.30
C ALA A 1001 36.12 -20.41 16.22
N GLU A 1002 36.38 -19.22 16.76
CA GLU A 1002 37.72 -18.61 16.82
C GLU A 1002 38.77 -19.58 17.40
N LYS A 1003 38.39 -20.35 18.42
CA LYS A 1003 39.27 -21.29 19.12
C LYS A 1003 39.21 -22.71 18.56
N ASN A 1004 38.04 -23.13 18.08
CA ASN A 1004 37.75 -24.54 17.83
C ASN A 1004 37.59 -24.91 16.35
N PHE A 1005 37.34 -23.94 15.47
CA PHE A 1005 37.16 -24.19 14.05
C PHE A 1005 38.46 -24.00 13.26
N ASP A 1006 38.71 -24.91 12.33
CA ASP A 1006 39.88 -24.87 11.43
C ASP A 1006 39.44 -25.09 9.99
N ILE A 1007 39.42 -24.01 9.22
CA ILE A 1007 38.98 -24.00 7.83
C ILE A 1007 39.83 -24.91 6.94
N LYS A 1008 41.11 -25.12 7.28
CA LYS A 1008 42.03 -25.94 6.48
C LYS A 1008 41.56 -27.38 6.38
N LYS A 1009 40.84 -27.90 7.38
CA LYS A 1009 40.29 -29.26 7.36
C LYS A 1009 39.27 -29.49 6.24
N TRP A 1010 38.65 -28.43 5.73
CA TRP A 1010 37.67 -28.50 4.63
C TRP A 1010 38.29 -28.55 3.24
N TYR A 1011 39.60 -28.32 3.15
CA TYR A 1011 40.34 -28.28 1.89
C TYR A 1011 41.49 -29.31 1.93
N PRO A 1012 41.89 -29.89 0.78
CA PRO A 1012 43.04 -30.78 0.76
C PRO A 1012 44.32 -30.08 1.26
N ASP A 1013 45.16 -30.81 1.99
CA ASP A 1013 46.43 -30.28 2.49
C ASP A 1013 47.25 -29.63 1.37
N GLY A 1014 47.68 -28.39 1.58
CA GLY A 1014 48.47 -27.62 0.61
C GLY A 1014 47.65 -26.92 -0.48
N THR A 1015 46.31 -27.03 -0.49
CA THR A 1015 45.46 -26.21 -1.36
C THR A 1015 45.39 -24.77 -0.83
N PRO A 1016 45.69 -23.76 -1.66
CA PRO A 1016 45.50 -22.37 -1.28
C PRO A 1016 44.04 -22.10 -0.92
N LEU A 1017 43.81 -21.53 0.26
CA LEU A 1017 42.48 -21.10 0.67
C LEU A 1017 42.09 -19.83 -0.11
N PRO A 1018 40.80 -19.64 -0.42
CA PRO A 1018 40.30 -18.35 -0.90
C PRO A 1018 40.71 -17.18 0.02
N GLU A 1019 41.03 -16.04 -0.56
CA GLU A 1019 41.64 -14.88 0.14
C GLU A 1019 40.74 -14.26 1.22
N PHE A 1020 39.42 -14.44 1.14
CA PHE A 1020 38.49 -13.91 2.15
C PHE A 1020 38.54 -14.67 3.49
N TYR A 1021 39.14 -15.87 3.54
CA TYR A 1021 39.37 -16.57 4.80
C TYR A 1021 40.57 -15.97 5.54
N SER A 1022 40.44 -15.82 6.86
CA SER A 1022 41.47 -15.19 7.69
C SER A 1022 42.02 -16.14 8.75
N GLU A 1023 43.33 -16.13 8.92
CA GLU A 1023 44.01 -16.78 10.05
C GLU A 1023 44.40 -15.75 11.14
N ARG A 1024 43.96 -14.50 11.01
CA ARG A 1024 44.20 -13.43 11.97
C ARG A 1024 43.40 -13.69 13.24
N GLU A 1025 44.04 -13.53 14.40
CA GLU A 1025 43.36 -13.56 15.70
C GLU A 1025 42.20 -12.56 15.71
N GLY A 1026 41.04 -13.02 16.19
CA GLY A 1026 39.76 -12.31 16.16
C GLY A 1026 38.94 -12.56 14.90
N MET A 1027 39.59 -12.88 13.77
CA MET A 1027 38.89 -13.07 12.50
C MET A 1027 38.67 -14.53 12.11
N LYS A 1028 39.42 -15.47 12.70
CA LYS A 1028 39.40 -16.88 12.32
C LYS A 1028 38.02 -17.53 12.51
N GLY A 1029 37.28 -17.11 13.54
CA GLY A 1029 35.93 -17.61 13.82
C GLY A 1029 34.92 -17.28 12.73
N TRP A 1030 35.12 -16.19 11.98
CA TRP A 1030 34.25 -15.82 10.86
C TRP A 1030 34.36 -16.78 9.67
N ASN A 1031 35.45 -17.54 9.56
CA ASN A 1031 35.61 -18.56 8.52
C ASN A 1031 34.49 -19.61 8.56
N LEU A 1032 33.92 -19.88 9.75
CA LEU A 1032 32.77 -20.77 9.91
C LEU A 1032 31.55 -20.22 9.14
N PHE A 1033 31.23 -18.94 9.34
CA PHE A 1033 30.09 -18.27 8.69
C PHE A 1033 30.29 -18.16 7.18
N GLN A 1034 31.48 -17.77 6.74
CA GLN A 1034 31.84 -17.69 5.33
C GLN A 1034 31.66 -19.05 4.63
N LEU A 1035 32.14 -20.13 5.26
CA LEU A 1035 31.97 -21.48 4.72
C LEU A 1035 30.50 -21.92 4.73
N MET A 1036 29.75 -21.66 5.80
CA MET A 1036 28.31 -21.94 5.86
C MET A 1036 27.56 -21.27 4.69
N HIS A 1037 27.84 -20.00 4.39
CA HIS A 1037 27.25 -19.30 3.26
C HIS A 1037 27.64 -19.93 1.91
N ARG A 1038 28.91 -20.33 1.74
CA ARG A 1038 29.33 -21.02 0.51
C ARG A 1038 28.63 -22.36 0.33
N LYS A 1039 28.56 -23.17 1.39
CA LYS A 1039 27.86 -24.47 1.37
C LYS A 1039 26.37 -24.28 1.11
N ALA A 1040 25.73 -23.25 1.68
CA ALA A 1040 24.34 -22.92 1.40
C ALA A 1040 24.09 -22.55 -0.08
N ARG A 1041 25.09 -21.99 -0.77
CA ARG A 1041 25.04 -21.74 -2.22
C ARG A 1041 25.41 -22.97 -3.07
N GLY A 1042 25.68 -24.12 -2.45
CA GLY A 1042 25.89 -25.38 -3.14
C GLY A 1042 27.30 -25.54 -3.71
N ASP A 1043 28.31 -25.10 -2.95
CA ASP A 1043 29.70 -25.57 -3.07
C ASP A 1043 29.74 -27.11 -3.00
N ASP A 1044 30.71 -27.72 -3.69
CA ASP A 1044 30.95 -29.17 -3.60
C ASP A 1044 31.31 -29.58 -2.17
N VAL A 1045 30.78 -30.71 -1.74
CA VAL A 1045 30.88 -31.24 -0.37
C VAL A 1045 31.79 -32.46 -0.27
N GLY A 1046 32.35 -32.93 -1.38
CA GLY A 1046 33.34 -34.02 -1.41
C GLY A 1046 32.75 -35.33 -0.86
N ASN A 1047 32.20 -36.16 -1.76
CA ASN A 1047 31.40 -37.35 -1.41
C ASN A 1047 32.05 -38.35 -0.42
N SER A 1048 33.38 -38.37 -0.28
CA SER A 1048 34.11 -39.31 0.58
C SER A 1048 34.44 -38.79 1.99
N THR A 1049 34.44 -37.47 2.23
CA THR A 1049 35.03 -36.89 3.47
C THR A 1049 33.98 -36.37 4.43
N PHE A 1050 32.89 -35.77 3.94
CA PHE A 1050 31.88 -35.09 4.77
C PHE A 1050 30.45 -35.65 4.60
N GLY A 1051 30.33 -36.89 4.13
CA GLY A 1051 29.05 -37.63 4.13
C GLY A 1051 28.13 -37.39 2.93
N GLY A 1052 28.61 -36.74 1.86
CA GLY A 1052 27.93 -36.60 0.56
C GLY A 1052 26.68 -35.72 0.52
N LYS A 1053 25.99 -35.53 1.65
CA LYS A 1053 24.84 -34.62 1.79
C LYS A 1053 25.30 -33.22 2.23
N ASN A 1054 24.82 -32.19 1.55
CA ASN A 1054 25.05 -30.78 1.90
C ASN A 1054 23.95 -30.26 2.84
N TYR A 1055 24.22 -30.29 4.15
CA TYR A 1055 23.29 -29.84 5.18
C TYR A 1055 23.06 -28.32 5.23
N CYS A 1056 23.71 -27.53 4.37
CA CYS A 1056 23.47 -26.09 4.25
C CYS A 1056 22.56 -25.72 3.07
N ALA A 1057 22.48 -26.56 2.03
CA ALA A 1057 21.73 -26.28 0.80
C ALA A 1057 20.55 -27.24 0.56
N GLU A 1058 20.62 -28.47 1.07
CA GLU A 1058 19.54 -29.44 0.92
C GLU A 1058 18.40 -29.19 1.92
N SER A 1059 17.19 -29.63 1.57
CA SER A 1059 16.01 -29.51 2.44
C SER A 1059 16.24 -30.29 3.75
N ASN A 1060 16.26 -29.56 4.87
CA ASN A 1060 16.49 -30.12 6.20
C ASN A 1060 15.31 -29.92 7.17
N GLY A 1061 14.13 -29.58 6.66
CA GLY A 1061 12.99 -29.18 7.49
C GLY A 1061 12.80 -27.67 7.42
N ASN A 1062 12.65 -27.02 8.57
CA ASN A 1062 12.49 -25.56 8.63
C ASN A 1062 13.85 -24.82 8.59
N ALA A 1063 13.82 -23.48 8.59
CA ALA A 1063 15.04 -22.67 8.52
C ALA A 1063 15.94 -22.84 9.76
N ALA A 1064 15.37 -23.04 10.94
CA ALA A 1064 16.12 -23.28 12.17
C ALA A 1064 16.82 -24.65 12.15
N ASP A 1065 16.14 -25.67 11.62
CA ASP A 1065 16.73 -27.00 11.38
C ASP A 1065 17.94 -26.90 10.46
N THR A 1066 17.79 -26.14 9.37
CA THR A 1066 18.88 -25.90 8.41
C THR A 1066 20.04 -25.17 9.07
N LEU A 1067 19.78 -24.15 9.90
CA LEU A 1067 20.83 -23.44 10.63
C LEU A 1067 21.60 -24.36 11.58
N MET A 1068 20.91 -25.16 12.41
CA MET A 1068 21.56 -26.09 13.35
C MET A 1068 22.38 -27.15 12.61
N LEU A 1069 21.78 -27.81 11.62
CA LEU A 1069 22.42 -28.89 10.88
C LEU A 1069 23.60 -28.37 10.06
N CYS A 1070 23.46 -27.22 9.40
CA CYS A 1070 24.55 -26.58 8.67
C CYS A 1070 25.70 -26.19 9.61
N ALA A 1071 25.43 -25.48 10.72
CA ALA A 1071 26.46 -25.05 11.65
C ALA A 1071 27.22 -26.24 12.25
N SER A 1072 26.50 -27.27 12.71
CA SER A 1072 27.10 -28.48 13.29
C SER A 1072 27.93 -29.27 12.28
N TRP A 1073 27.38 -29.46 11.07
CA TRP A 1073 28.06 -30.16 10.00
C TRP A 1073 29.29 -29.40 9.52
N VAL A 1074 29.21 -28.08 9.31
CA VAL A 1074 30.37 -27.28 8.91
C VAL A 1074 31.45 -27.28 10.00
N ALA A 1075 31.06 -27.14 11.27
CA ALA A 1075 31.99 -27.22 12.40
C ALA A 1075 32.54 -28.64 12.66
N GLN A 1076 31.98 -29.67 12.00
CA GLN A 1076 32.24 -31.09 12.27
C GLN A 1076 32.14 -31.41 13.77
N THR A 1077 31.16 -30.79 14.43
CA THR A 1077 30.95 -30.82 15.88
C THR A 1077 29.45 -30.84 16.17
N ASP A 1078 29.01 -31.67 17.12
CA ASP A 1078 27.60 -31.70 17.56
C ASP A 1078 27.30 -30.48 18.44
N LEU A 1079 26.61 -29.48 17.86
CA LEU A 1079 26.20 -28.24 18.55
C LEU A 1079 24.75 -28.32 19.08
N SER A 1080 24.17 -29.51 19.22
CA SER A 1080 22.76 -29.68 19.63
C SER A 1080 22.42 -28.99 20.95
N GLU A 1081 23.29 -29.04 21.97
CA GLU A 1081 23.03 -28.39 23.27
C GLU A 1081 22.91 -26.86 23.14
N PHE A 1082 23.77 -26.24 22.33
CA PHE A 1082 23.74 -24.80 22.05
C PHE A 1082 22.41 -24.40 21.38
N PHE A 1083 22.03 -25.11 20.33
CA PHE A 1083 20.79 -24.85 19.61
C PHE A 1083 19.54 -25.20 20.42
N LYS A 1084 19.64 -26.12 21.39
CA LYS A 1084 18.56 -26.43 22.33
C LYS A 1084 18.32 -25.30 23.33
N LYS A 1085 19.38 -24.69 23.87
CA LYS A 1085 19.24 -23.57 24.81
C LYS A 1085 18.68 -22.31 24.13
N TRP A 1086 19.21 -21.99 22.94
CA TRP A 1086 18.76 -20.84 22.18
C TRP A 1086 17.38 -21.05 21.54
N ASN A 1087 17.16 -22.21 20.94
CA ASN A 1087 15.98 -22.57 20.16
C ASN A 1087 15.60 -21.53 19.08
N PRO A 1088 16.50 -21.23 18.13
CA PRO A 1088 16.28 -20.17 17.14
C PRO A 1088 15.04 -20.44 16.29
N GLY A 1089 14.29 -19.39 15.94
CA GLY A 1089 13.06 -19.52 15.16
C GLY A 1089 11.80 -19.82 15.96
N ALA A 1090 11.89 -19.91 17.30
CA ALA A 1090 10.74 -20.07 18.17
C ALA A 1090 10.04 -18.72 18.45
N ASN A 1091 8.72 -18.74 18.62
CA ASN A 1091 7.90 -17.59 18.99
C ASN A 1091 7.21 -17.84 20.33
N ALA A 1092 7.05 -16.76 21.12
CA ALA A 1092 6.32 -16.78 22.37
C ALA A 1092 4.87 -16.28 22.16
N TYR A 1093 3.93 -16.89 22.87
CA TYR A 1093 2.56 -16.41 22.97
C TYR A 1093 1.98 -16.67 24.36
N GLN A 1094 0.92 -15.96 24.70
CA GLN A 1094 0.20 -16.14 25.95
C GLN A 1094 -1.29 -16.25 25.67
N LEU A 1095 -1.92 -17.26 26.26
CA LEU A 1095 -3.37 -17.45 26.16
C LEU A 1095 -4.09 -16.59 27.22
N PRO A 1096 -5.34 -16.16 26.97
CA PRO A 1096 -6.09 -15.36 27.93
C PRO A 1096 -6.20 -16.05 29.28
N GLY A 1097 -5.82 -15.33 30.34
CA GLY A 1097 -5.86 -15.82 31.73
C GLY A 1097 -4.76 -16.80 32.11
N ALA A 1098 -3.83 -17.17 31.22
CA ALA A 1098 -2.66 -17.96 31.58
C ALA A 1098 -1.61 -17.07 32.26
N SER A 1099 -0.98 -17.55 33.33
CA SER A 1099 0.16 -16.85 33.98
C SER A 1099 1.51 -17.16 33.32
N GLU A 1100 1.60 -18.26 32.58
CA GLU A 1100 2.82 -18.73 31.92
C GLU A 1100 2.76 -18.53 30.39
N MET A 1101 3.92 -18.26 29.78
CA MET A 1101 4.06 -18.20 28.33
C MET A 1101 4.16 -19.59 27.70
N SER A 1102 3.57 -19.72 26.52
CA SER A 1102 3.72 -20.87 25.64
C SER A 1102 4.64 -20.54 24.46
N PHE A 1103 5.23 -21.56 23.85
CA PHE A 1103 6.22 -21.42 22.79
C PHE A 1103 5.88 -22.35 21.62
N GLU A 1104 6.11 -21.88 20.41
CA GLU A 1104 5.94 -22.65 19.17
C GLU A 1104 7.09 -22.40 18.20
N GLY A 1105 7.29 -23.31 17.24
CA GLY A 1105 8.40 -23.22 16.29
C GLY A 1105 9.74 -23.64 16.89
N GLY A 1106 10.82 -23.15 16.29
CA GLY A 1106 12.19 -23.52 16.69
C GLY A 1106 12.75 -24.74 15.94
N VAL A 1107 13.76 -25.37 16.53
CA VAL A 1107 14.43 -26.56 15.97
C VAL A 1107 13.59 -27.81 16.22
N SER A 1108 13.31 -28.58 15.17
CA SER A 1108 12.47 -29.77 15.21
C SER A 1108 13.19 -30.99 15.80
N GLN A 1109 12.42 -31.91 16.39
CA GLN A 1109 12.95 -33.18 16.89
C GLN A 1109 13.58 -34.03 15.78
N SER A 1110 13.05 -33.94 14.55
CA SER A 1110 13.60 -34.62 13.38
C SER A 1110 15.02 -34.13 13.05
N ALA A 1111 15.28 -32.83 13.18
CA ALA A 1111 16.61 -32.26 13.00
C ALA A 1111 17.59 -32.74 14.08
N TYR A 1112 17.17 -32.82 15.35
CA TYR A 1112 17.99 -33.40 16.42
C TYR A 1112 18.33 -34.88 16.15
N ASN A 1113 17.35 -35.67 15.70
CA ASN A 1113 17.57 -37.07 15.34
C ASN A 1113 18.54 -37.19 14.15
N THR A 1114 18.40 -36.31 13.17
CA THR A 1114 19.29 -36.24 12.00
C THR A 1114 20.71 -35.90 12.43
N LEU A 1115 20.91 -34.89 13.28
CA LEU A 1115 22.22 -34.51 13.80
C LEU A 1115 22.86 -35.65 14.60
N ALA A 1116 22.10 -36.32 15.47
CA ALA A 1116 22.60 -37.48 16.21
C ALA A 1116 23.06 -38.62 15.28
N SER A 1117 22.42 -38.79 14.11
CA SER A 1117 22.80 -39.80 13.12
C SER A 1117 24.16 -39.53 12.45
N LEU A 1118 24.62 -38.27 12.46
CA LEU A 1118 25.92 -37.86 11.90
C LEU A 1118 27.11 -38.30 12.78
N LYS A 1119 26.85 -38.64 14.06
CA LYS A 1119 27.88 -39.09 15.01
C LYS A 1119 29.07 -38.13 15.14
N LEU A 1120 28.80 -36.83 15.08
CA LEU A 1120 29.81 -35.79 15.29
C LEU A 1120 30.26 -35.77 16.76
N PRO A 1121 31.52 -35.43 17.06
CA PRO A 1121 31.99 -35.28 18.43
C PRO A 1121 31.30 -34.09 19.11
N LYS A 1122 31.00 -34.22 20.40
CA LYS A 1122 30.57 -33.09 21.23
C LYS A 1122 31.78 -32.20 21.57
N PRO A 1123 31.61 -30.88 21.68
CA PRO A 1123 32.69 -29.99 22.09
C PRO A 1123 33.05 -30.19 23.57
N GLU A 1124 34.31 -29.95 23.94
CA GLU A 1124 34.73 -29.95 25.36
C GLU A 1124 34.09 -28.77 26.14
N GLN A 1125 33.99 -27.61 25.49
CA GLN A 1125 33.22 -26.45 25.94
C GLN A 1125 32.37 -25.96 24.75
N GLY A 1126 31.04 -25.97 24.91
CA GLY A 1126 30.11 -25.55 23.87
C GLY A 1126 30.01 -24.02 23.74
N PRO A 1127 29.50 -23.50 22.60
CA PRO A 1127 29.34 -22.06 22.40
C PRO A 1127 28.48 -21.36 23.47
N GLU A 1128 27.51 -22.07 24.06
CA GLU A 1128 26.63 -21.56 25.13
C GLU A 1128 27.38 -21.13 26.40
N THR A 1129 28.63 -21.56 26.56
CA THR A 1129 29.49 -21.21 27.71
C THR A 1129 30.29 -19.92 27.50
N ILE A 1130 30.31 -19.39 26.28
CA ILE A 1130 31.09 -18.20 25.94
C ILE A 1130 30.45 -16.95 26.57
N ASN A 1131 31.28 -16.17 27.27
CA ASN A 1131 30.87 -14.95 27.95
C ASN A 1131 31.80 -13.74 27.68
N LYS A 1132 32.63 -13.80 26.63
CA LYS A 1132 33.56 -12.73 26.31
C LYS A 1132 33.87 -12.72 24.81
N VAL A 1133 33.96 -11.52 24.24
CA VAL A 1133 34.46 -11.31 22.88
C VAL A 1133 35.99 -11.21 22.85
N THR A 1134 36.60 -11.68 21.77
CA THR A 1134 38.03 -11.51 21.51
C THR A 1134 38.30 -10.04 21.14
N GLU A 1135 39.38 -9.46 21.68
CA GLU A 1135 39.82 -8.11 21.36
C GLU A 1135 41.23 -8.20 20.78
N HIS A 1136 41.43 -7.64 19.59
CA HIS A 1136 42.69 -7.73 18.88
C HIS A 1136 43.15 -6.36 18.36
N LYS A 1137 44.43 -6.25 18.02
CA LYS A 1137 44.96 -5.00 17.45
C LYS A 1137 44.36 -4.77 16.07
N MET A 1138 43.98 -3.53 15.79
CA MET A 1138 43.66 -3.08 14.45
C MET A 1138 44.95 -3.12 13.61
N SER A 1139 44.96 -3.89 12.52
CA SER A 1139 46.06 -3.82 11.56
C SER A 1139 45.87 -2.62 10.64
N VAL A 1140 46.99 -2.07 10.18
CA VAL A 1140 47.01 -1.09 9.08
C VAL A 1140 46.83 -1.89 7.78
N GLU A 1141 45.60 -2.30 7.48
CA GLU A 1141 45.24 -2.89 6.17
C GLU A 1141 45.01 -1.80 5.13
#